data_AF-A0A941F7A3-F1
#
_entry.id   AF-A0A941F7A3-F1
#
_cell.length_a   1.000
_cell.length_b   1.000
_cell.length_c   1.000
_cell.angle_alpha   90.00
_cell.angle_beta   90.00
_cell.angle_gamma   90.00
#
_symmetry.space_group_name_H-M   'P 1'
#
loop_
_entity.id
_entity.type
_entity.pdbx_description
1 polymer ?
#
loop_
_entity_poly.entity_id
_entity_poly.type
_entity_poly.pdbx_seq_one_letter_code
_entity_poly.pdbx_strand_id
1 'polypeptide(L)'
;MTEKEFYKKYKAIHKDIRTKGKSKDSILANGFKEGVNVNALPIYKGFEKATDIIATRYKPRKGDFVWILPKQGFTEGRNGYKTKQGYKPNPNDGFFIISDDWSLYENYCANLATPNDDLGDIDTEVEKALQEKQKNREFKDAGKRVHGSRKEQAMYNKLISSSDLNSIEQDEATAIELIKKDKVFPKVDPQAEKENGTDSGCAFLKVKVRQAFPAKPHANTKEAREQYVKMAEAFTKVLTDAISITDLQQLDTIANNGEIVGKHDFGMIFGKALRNIVFTIKGYRTTSAVKETYMKAHQYSGITKEQVAPHAKRLKEYTDKRIKRQQDCIDSAKQILSPADMKRHKQNDLTFQGGMLSSVRTVEDYVRYVTQVCTRFINDAKREYNEQKERFPYKEFKPDWSWAETKKTSNSKSSSKPKIEAVPLSYIKRTGGLLIEEADENTVIKKLHFKSLTLGNYVKDDEAREHIRHFVAAIVDLCEVLDINLSINEALAIAFGAFGRGGKAMATYYPTRQLINLTKRNGDGSVAHEWGHFFDHYLNGLELSTKPLRSESYLNTIIESLGYKKKYFIGGNSSPTKDWFKDILKTSINKVVPTFQERQSVVHTSIVSLILMLRFGYYALDDKAVSYNDFDETKKRRTDSYLYHYSKLQGAYWKDIAEMFARSFECYVYDKLKEKNRVN
;
A
#
# COMPACT_ATOMS: atom_id res chain seq x y z
N MET A 1 -14.80 11.52 22.30
CA MET A 1 -15.34 12.64 23.11
C MET A 1 -16.15 12.03 24.23
N THR A 2 -15.98 12.46 25.47
CA THR A 2 -16.74 11.94 26.62
C THR A 2 -18.20 12.42 26.58
N GLU A 3 -19.10 11.72 27.27
CA GLU A 3 -20.52 12.09 27.36
C GLU A 3 -20.72 13.52 27.90
N LYS A 4 -19.94 13.87 28.94
CA LYS A 4 -19.96 15.21 29.55
C LYS A 4 -19.54 16.29 28.56
N GLU A 5 -18.56 16.02 27.71
CA GLU A 5 -18.12 16.93 26.65
C GLU A 5 -19.16 17.03 25.53
N PHE A 6 -19.82 15.93 25.17
CA PHE A 6 -20.89 15.90 24.17
C PHE A 6 -22.03 16.86 24.53
N TYR A 7 -22.61 16.74 25.73
CA TYR A 7 -23.71 17.61 26.19
C TYR A 7 -23.26 19.04 26.54
N LYS A 8 -21.95 19.28 26.66
CA LYS A 8 -21.38 20.65 26.78
C LYS A 8 -21.27 21.30 25.41
N LYS A 9 -20.81 20.56 24.41
CA LYS A 9 -20.57 21.01 23.03
C LYS A 9 -21.89 21.19 22.26
N TYR A 10 -22.78 20.21 22.33
CA TYR A 10 -24.06 20.19 21.61
C TYR A 10 -25.21 20.50 22.56
N LYS A 11 -26.17 21.30 22.09
CA LYS A 11 -27.25 21.82 22.93
C LYS A 11 -28.64 21.65 22.33
N ALA A 12 -28.73 21.52 21.01
CA ALA A 12 -29.97 21.22 20.32
C ALA A 12 -29.73 20.15 19.27
N ILE A 13 -30.77 19.39 18.92
CA ILE A 13 -30.81 18.54 17.73
C ILE A 13 -31.83 19.06 16.75
N HIS A 14 -31.56 18.87 15.47
CA HIS A 14 -32.56 19.07 14.43
C HIS A 14 -32.88 17.73 13.79
N LYS A 15 -34.15 17.32 13.88
CA LYS A 15 -34.67 16.14 13.19
C LYS A 15 -35.06 16.55 11.77
N ASP A 16 -34.51 15.88 10.76
CA ASP A 16 -34.97 16.05 9.39
C ASP A 16 -36.36 15.42 9.25
N ILE A 17 -37.41 16.23 9.47
CA ILE A 17 -38.79 15.76 9.37
C ILE A 17 -39.11 15.65 7.88
N ARG A 18 -38.85 14.47 7.32
CA ARG A 18 -39.31 14.08 5.98
C ARG A 18 -40.83 13.99 5.98
N THR A 19 -41.53 15.11 5.88
CA THR A 19 -42.95 15.11 5.51
C THR A 19 -43.05 14.65 4.06
N LYS A 20 -43.94 13.69 3.78
CA LYS A 20 -44.31 13.32 2.42
C LYS A 20 -44.89 14.57 1.73
N GLY A 21 -44.08 15.25 0.93
CA GLY A 21 -44.47 16.38 0.10
C GLY A 21 -43.94 17.73 0.59
N LYS A 22 -43.19 18.39 -0.31
CA LYS A 22 -42.76 19.80 -0.29
C LYS A 22 -42.04 20.30 0.98
N SER A 23 -40.88 19.74 1.32
CA SER A 23 -39.78 20.51 1.93
C SER A 23 -38.38 19.89 1.77
N LYS A 24 -38.05 19.30 0.61
CA LYS A 24 -36.64 18.97 0.31
C LYS A 24 -35.71 20.20 0.32
N ASP A 25 -36.28 21.41 0.29
CA ASP A 25 -35.58 22.68 0.18
C ASP A 25 -35.32 23.40 1.53
N SER A 26 -35.59 22.79 2.68
CA SER A 26 -35.30 23.43 3.98
C SER A 26 -33.83 23.34 4.40
N ILE A 27 -33.03 22.49 3.74
CA ILE A 27 -31.56 22.44 3.86
C ILE A 27 -31.00 22.42 2.44
N LEU A 28 -30.70 23.61 1.89
CA LEU A 28 -30.03 23.73 0.60
C LEU A 28 -28.50 23.63 0.82
N ALA A 29 -27.75 23.37 -0.27
CA ALA A 29 -26.26 23.37 -0.30
C ALA A 29 -25.60 24.62 0.35
N ASN A 30 -26.39 25.68 0.57
CA ASN A 30 -25.98 26.97 1.09
C ASN A 30 -26.36 27.23 2.58
N GLY A 31 -26.90 26.25 3.31
CA GLY A 31 -27.21 26.35 4.76
C GLY A 31 -28.68 26.65 5.08
N PHE A 32 -29.01 26.87 6.36
CA PHE A 32 -30.38 27.20 6.81
C PHE A 32 -30.76 28.65 6.44
N LYS A 33 -31.96 28.87 5.89
CA LYS A 33 -32.52 30.22 5.60
C LYS A 33 -32.93 30.95 6.87
N GLU A 34 -32.83 32.29 6.84
CA GLU A 34 -33.30 33.19 7.90
C GLU A 34 -34.81 33.04 8.15
N GLY A 35 -35.24 33.14 9.41
CA GLY A 35 -36.66 33.27 9.76
C GLY A 35 -37.52 32.00 9.67
N VAL A 36 -36.98 30.87 9.19
CA VAL A 36 -37.69 29.59 9.21
C VAL A 36 -37.59 28.98 10.61
N ASN A 37 -38.73 28.68 11.23
CA ASN A 37 -38.76 27.85 12.45
C ASN A 37 -38.19 26.47 12.08
N VAL A 38 -36.91 26.26 12.36
CA VAL A 38 -36.35 24.91 12.41
C VAL A 38 -36.88 24.25 13.67
N ASN A 39 -37.54 23.11 13.51
CA ASN A 39 -37.96 22.27 14.63
C ASN A 39 -36.72 21.66 15.27
N ALA A 40 -36.02 22.43 16.09
CA ALA A 40 -34.86 22.00 16.85
C ALA A 40 -35.27 21.70 18.29
N LEU A 41 -34.86 20.53 18.77
CA LEU A 41 -35.17 20.03 20.10
C LEU A 41 -34.00 20.26 21.05
N PRO A 42 -34.24 20.70 22.29
CA PRO A 42 -33.21 20.68 23.32
C PRO A 42 -32.62 19.28 23.51
N ILE A 43 -31.31 19.21 23.72
CA ILE A 43 -30.66 17.98 24.17
C ILE A 43 -30.68 17.96 25.70
N TYR A 44 -31.48 17.06 26.28
CA TYR A 44 -31.54 16.87 27.73
C TYR A 44 -30.71 15.67 28.20
N LYS A 45 -30.19 15.77 29.43
CA LYS A 45 -29.54 14.67 30.13
C LYS A 45 -30.62 13.91 30.90
N GLY A 46 -31.01 12.73 30.39
CA GLY A 46 -32.10 11.95 30.98
C GLY A 46 -33.48 12.41 30.51
N PHE A 47 -34.41 11.45 30.42
CA PHE A 47 -35.80 11.68 30.06
C PHE A 47 -36.45 12.55 31.14
N GLU A 48 -36.77 13.80 30.81
CA GLU A 48 -38.07 14.43 31.08
C GLU A 48 -37.99 15.96 30.97
N LYS A 49 -38.72 16.49 29.98
CA LYS A 49 -39.52 17.69 30.19
C LYS A 49 -40.87 17.41 29.53
N ALA A 50 -41.75 16.76 30.28
CA ALA A 50 -43.12 16.43 29.85
C ALA A 50 -43.95 17.66 29.46
N THR A 51 -43.43 18.87 29.70
CA THR A 51 -44.06 20.15 29.40
C THR A 51 -43.60 20.80 28.09
N ASP A 52 -42.61 20.24 27.38
CA ASP A 52 -42.17 20.77 26.09
C ASP A 52 -42.98 20.12 24.94
N ILE A 53 -43.94 20.87 24.41
CA ILE A 53 -44.81 20.46 23.28
C ILE A 53 -44.00 20.00 22.08
N ILE A 54 -42.80 20.57 21.85
CA ILE A 54 -41.95 20.23 20.72
C ILE A 54 -41.27 18.88 20.98
N ALA A 55 -40.76 18.64 22.19
CA ALA A 55 -40.16 17.36 22.57
C ALA A 55 -41.15 16.20 22.49
N THR A 56 -42.38 16.39 22.96
CA THR A 56 -43.43 15.35 22.92
C THR A 56 -43.89 15.06 21.49
N ARG A 57 -43.94 16.07 20.62
CA ARG A 57 -44.45 15.93 19.24
C ARG A 57 -43.40 15.47 18.23
N TYR A 58 -42.12 15.78 18.45
CA TYR A 58 -41.07 15.62 17.43
C TYR A 58 -39.86 14.77 17.87
N LYS A 59 -39.93 14.06 19.00
CA LYS A 59 -38.85 13.18 19.47
C LYS A 59 -38.27 12.30 18.33
N PRO A 60 -36.94 12.20 18.20
CA PRO A 60 -36.33 11.23 17.30
C PRO A 60 -36.69 9.80 17.68
N ARG A 61 -36.88 8.96 16.67
CA ARG A 61 -37.15 7.54 16.75
C ARG A 61 -36.18 6.76 15.87
N LYS A 62 -36.04 5.46 16.09
CA LYS A 62 -35.20 4.56 15.30
C LYS A 62 -35.46 4.76 13.80
N GLY A 63 -34.37 4.97 13.06
CA GLY A 63 -34.38 5.27 11.61
C GLY A 63 -34.44 6.77 11.27
N ASP A 64 -34.67 7.66 12.24
CA ASP A 64 -34.59 9.10 11.99
C ASP A 64 -33.15 9.58 11.86
N PHE A 65 -32.90 10.48 10.91
CA PHE A 65 -31.63 11.21 10.83
C PHE A 65 -31.70 12.50 11.64
N VAL A 66 -30.70 12.73 12.50
CA VAL A 66 -30.63 13.90 13.38
C VAL A 66 -29.30 14.63 13.22
N TRP A 67 -29.38 15.96 13.17
CA TRP A 67 -28.21 16.84 13.24
C TRP A 67 -27.98 17.29 14.68
N ILE A 68 -26.75 17.22 15.19
CA ILE A 68 -26.36 17.78 16.48
C ILE A 68 -25.82 19.21 16.31
N LEU A 69 -26.45 20.16 17.01
CA LEU A 69 -26.18 21.59 16.84
C LEU A 69 -25.44 22.14 18.08
N PRO A 70 -24.27 22.79 17.89
CA PRO A 70 -23.56 23.50 18.94
C PRO A 70 -24.19 24.86 19.23
N LYS A 71 -23.90 25.43 20.42
CA LYS A 71 -24.46 26.72 20.91
C LYS A 71 -24.29 27.88 19.92
N GLN A 72 -23.22 27.88 19.14
CA GLN A 72 -22.95 28.91 18.14
C GLN A 72 -23.93 28.91 16.96
N GLY A 73 -24.62 27.79 16.71
CA GLY A 73 -25.50 27.59 15.56
C GLY A 73 -26.96 27.97 15.76
N PHE A 74 -27.38 28.42 16.95
CA PHE A 74 -28.79 28.76 17.22
C PHE A 74 -28.98 29.94 18.19
N THR A 75 -30.22 30.41 18.29
CA THR A 75 -30.74 31.43 19.23
C THR A 75 -31.93 30.84 19.98
N GLU A 76 -32.09 31.24 21.25
CA GLU A 76 -33.20 30.80 22.10
C GLU A 76 -34.32 31.85 22.07
N GLY A 77 -35.54 31.42 21.75
CA GLY A 77 -36.72 32.29 21.71
C GLY A 77 -37.90 31.74 22.50
N ARG A 78 -38.97 32.52 22.61
CA ARG A 78 -40.19 32.16 23.37
C ARG A 78 -40.84 30.82 22.99
N ASN A 79 -40.62 30.34 21.75
CA ASN A 79 -41.22 29.13 21.19
C ASN A 79 -40.16 28.08 20.78
N GLY A 80 -39.00 28.03 21.44
CA GLY A 80 -37.94 27.04 21.18
C GLY A 80 -36.69 27.60 20.51
N TYR A 81 -35.80 26.70 20.08
CA TYR A 81 -34.52 27.06 19.45
C TYR A 81 -34.67 27.34 17.96
N LYS A 82 -34.04 28.42 17.48
CA LYS A 82 -33.97 28.78 16.05
C LYS A 82 -32.53 28.79 15.57
N THR A 83 -32.20 28.15 14.45
CA THR A 83 -30.84 28.22 13.88
C THR A 83 -30.49 29.65 13.50
N LYS A 84 -29.21 30.01 13.63
CA LYS A 84 -28.71 31.29 13.13
C LYS A 84 -28.63 31.26 11.61
N GLN A 85 -28.95 32.38 10.99
CA GLN A 85 -28.88 32.56 9.54
C GLN A 85 -27.49 32.19 9.00
N GLY A 86 -27.45 31.37 7.94
CA GLY A 86 -26.21 30.97 7.29
C GLY A 86 -25.40 29.91 8.06
N TYR A 87 -25.87 29.43 9.21
CA TYR A 87 -25.23 28.33 9.91
C TYR A 87 -25.32 27.05 9.05
N LYS A 88 -24.16 26.43 8.79
CA LYS A 88 -24.04 25.13 8.16
C LYS A 88 -23.55 24.12 9.21
N PRO A 89 -24.33 23.09 9.56
CA PRO A 89 -23.81 21.96 10.31
C PRO A 89 -22.64 21.34 9.53
N ASN A 90 -21.62 20.86 10.22
CA ASN A 90 -20.60 20.03 9.57
C ASN A 90 -21.30 18.78 9.02
N PRO A 91 -21.02 18.30 7.80
CA PRO A 91 -21.55 17.03 7.30
C PRO A 91 -21.36 15.85 8.28
N ASN A 92 -20.33 15.90 9.12
CA ASN A 92 -20.03 14.89 10.14
C ASN A 92 -20.75 15.10 11.49
N ASP A 93 -21.56 16.15 11.64
CA ASP A 93 -22.37 16.45 12.85
C ASP A 93 -23.80 15.89 12.72
N GLY A 94 -24.01 14.81 11.95
CA GLY A 94 -25.30 14.14 11.79
C GLY A 94 -25.18 12.62 11.92
N PHE A 95 -26.23 11.97 12.42
CA PHE A 95 -26.27 10.51 12.61
C PHE A 95 -27.70 9.96 12.64
N PHE A 96 -27.83 8.64 12.51
CA PHE A 96 -29.13 7.95 12.60
C PHE A 96 -29.45 7.52 14.02
N ILE A 97 -30.71 7.57 14.42
CA ILE A 97 -31.13 6.90 15.65
C ILE A 97 -31.19 5.39 15.38
N ILE A 98 -30.33 4.63 16.05
CA ILE A 98 -30.20 3.17 15.91
C ILE A 98 -31.16 2.44 16.85
N SER A 99 -31.41 3.00 18.04
CA SER A 99 -32.34 2.45 19.02
C SER A 99 -33.11 3.55 19.74
N ASP A 100 -34.41 3.32 19.94
CA ASP A 100 -35.32 4.17 20.71
C ASP A 100 -35.01 4.16 22.22
N ASP A 101 -34.39 3.07 22.68
CA ASP A 101 -34.06 2.83 24.10
C ASP A 101 -32.72 3.46 24.50
N TRP A 102 -31.93 3.90 23.52
CA TRP A 102 -30.62 4.51 23.75
C TRP A 102 -30.73 6.03 23.90
N SER A 103 -29.90 6.60 24.76
CA SER A 103 -29.70 8.04 24.83
C SER A 103 -29.15 8.58 23.51
N LEU A 104 -29.23 9.91 23.34
CA LEU A 104 -28.70 10.56 22.14
C LEU A 104 -27.18 10.38 22.03
N TYR A 105 -26.47 10.39 23.16
CA TYR A 105 -25.03 10.15 23.19
C TYR A 105 -24.68 8.69 22.85
N GLU A 106 -25.45 7.71 23.33
CA GLU A 106 -25.25 6.30 22.99
C GLU A 106 -25.52 6.04 21.50
N ASN A 107 -26.59 6.61 20.94
CA ASN A 107 -26.84 6.59 19.50
C ASN A 107 -25.69 7.25 18.72
N TYR A 108 -25.22 8.43 19.15
CA TYR A 108 -24.08 9.11 18.52
C TYR A 108 -22.80 8.26 18.55
N CYS A 109 -22.46 7.66 19.69
CA CYS A 109 -21.30 6.79 19.83
C CYS A 109 -21.43 5.52 19.00
N ALA A 110 -22.62 4.93 18.95
CA ALA A 110 -22.89 3.77 18.12
C ALA A 110 -22.69 4.09 16.64
N ASN A 111 -23.16 5.24 16.14
CA ASN A 111 -22.92 5.67 14.75
C ASN A 111 -21.45 6.00 14.45
N LEU A 112 -20.64 6.32 15.46
CA LEU A 112 -19.18 6.44 15.30
C LEU A 112 -18.49 5.07 15.28
N ALA A 113 -19.13 4.04 15.83
CA ALA A 113 -18.61 2.67 15.94
C ALA A 113 -19.13 1.73 14.83
N THR A 114 -20.31 2.03 14.27
CA THR A 114 -20.89 1.35 13.11
C THR A 114 -20.58 2.14 11.85
N PRO A 115 -19.93 1.55 10.83
CA PRO A 115 -19.84 2.17 9.52
C PRO A 115 -21.25 2.59 9.05
N ASN A 116 -21.38 3.80 8.51
CA ASN A 116 -22.63 4.28 7.92
C ASN A 116 -23.04 3.35 6.75
N ASP A 117 -23.97 2.42 6.99
CA ASP A 117 -24.47 1.47 5.98
C ASP A 117 -25.20 2.12 4.79
N ASP A 118 -25.49 3.43 4.84
CA ASP A 118 -26.09 4.20 3.75
C ASP A 118 -25.07 4.88 2.79
N LEU A 119 -23.77 4.79 3.09
CA LEU A 119 -22.68 5.10 2.15
C LEU A 119 -21.98 3.78 1.87
N GLY A 120 -22.50 3.02 0.89
CA GLY A 120 -21.97 1.70 0.57
C GLY A 120 -20.44 1.73 0.45
N ASP A 121 -19.77 0.97 1.32
CA ASP A 121 -18.32 0.76 1.28
C ASP A 121 -17.93 0.34 -0.15
N ILE A 122 -16.77 0.77 -0.62
CA ILE A 122 -16.26 0.48 -1.97
C ILE A 122 -16.37 -1.01 -2.32
N ASP A 123 -16.26 -1.90 -1.32
CA ASP A 123 -16.40 -3.34 -1.53
C ASP A 123 -17.84 -3.76 -1.90
N THR A 124 -18.85 -3.07 -1.36
CA THR A 124 -20.27 -3.27 -1.69
C THR A 124 -20.60 -2.74 -3.08
N GLU A 125 -20.01 -1.60 -3.48
CA GLU A 125 -20.15 -1.09 -4.85
C GLU A 125 -19.51 -2.03 -5.88
N VAL A 126 -18.32 -2.54 -5.56
CA VAL A 126 -17.61 -3.51 -6.40
C VAL A 126 -18.39 -4.82 -6.50
N GLU A 127 -18.96 -5.33 -5.39
CA GLU A 127 -19.83 -6.51 -5.39
C GLU A 127 -21.00 -6.34 -6.37
N LYS A 128 -21.74 -5.22 -6.26
CA LYS A 128 -22.89 -4.94 -7.13
C LYS A 128 -22.48 -4.89 -8.60
N ALA A 129 -21.35 -4.22 -8.91
CA ALA A 129 -20.83 -4.13 -10.27
C ALA A 129 -20.41 -5.51 -10.83
N LEU A 130 -19.82 -6.37 -10.00
CA LEU A 130 -19.46 -7.74 -10.39
C LEU A 130 -20.70 -8.59 -10.65
N GLN A 131 -21.71 -8.52 -9.78
CA GLN A 131 -22.98 -9.24 -9.96
C GLN A 131 -23.71 -8.83 -11.24
N GLU A 132 -23.73 -7.54 -11.56
CA GLU A 132 -24.32 -7.03 -12.80
C GLU A 132 -23.58 -7.55 -14.03
N LYS A 133 -22.25 -7.50 -14.03
CA LYS A 133 -21.41 -8.06 -15.12
C LYS A 133 -21.59 -9.56 -15.28
N GLN A 134 -21.72 -10.29 -14.18
CA GLN A 134 -22.00 -11.73 -14.21
C GLN A 134 -23.39 -12.03 -14.76
N LYS A 135 -24.42 -11.23 -14.40
CA LYS A 135 -25.77 -11.31 -15.00
C LYS A 135 -25.75 -11.05 -16.51
N ASN A 136 -24.89 -10.13 -16.95
CA ASN A 136 -24.66 -9.83 -18.37
C ASN A 136 -23.78 -10.86 -19.09
N ARG A 137 -23.42 -11.98 -18.43
CA ARG A 137 -22.60 -13.08 -18.97
C ARG A 137 -21.20 -12.63 -19.42
N GLU A 138 -20.64 -11.58 -18.80
CA GLU A 138 -19.27 -11.14 -19.09
C GLU A 138 -18.21 -12.09 -18.51
N PHE A 139 -18.55 -12.83 -17.46
CA PHE A 139 -17.74 -13.91 -16.88
C PHE A 139 -18.64 -14.85 -16.06
N LYS A 140 -18.10 -15.99 -15.62
CA LYS A 140 -18.77 -16.95 -14.72
C LYS A 140 -17.90 -17.24 -13.50
N ASP A 141 -18.46 -17.03 -12.32
CA ASP A 141 -17.89 -17.43 -11.02
C ASP A 141 -18.88 -18.31 -10.27
N ALA A 142 -18.38 -19.15 -9.37
CA ALA A 142 -19.21 -20.01 -8.52
C ALA A 142 -18.71 -20.04 -7.07
N GLY A 143 -19.63 -20.29 -6.13
CA GLY A 143 -19.33 -20.34 -4.70
C GLY A 143 -19.19 -18.95 -4.06
N LYS A 144 -18.50 -18.89 -2.92
CA LYS A 144 -18.32 -17.62 -2.17
C LYS A 144 -17.32 -16.71 -2.89
N ARG A 145 -17.58 -15.40 -2.95
CA ARG A 145 -16.62 -14.44 -3.53
C ARG A 145 -15.25 -14.55 -2.85
N VAL A 146 -14.20 -14.52 -3.66
CA VAL A 146 -12.81 -14.40 -3.21
C VAL A 146 -12.21 -13.11 -3.75
N HIS A 147 -11.73 -12.28 -2.84
CA HIS A 147 -11.23 -10.94 -3.13
C HIS A 147 -9.91 -10.95 -3.93
N GLY A 148 -9.70 -9.87 -4.66
CA GLY A 148 -8.44 -9.49 -5.31
C GLY A 148 -8.26 -10.00 -6.72
N SER A 149 -9.32 -10.48 -7.39
CA SER A 149 -9.26 -10.93 -8.78
C SER A 149 -8.97 -9.74 -9.72
N ARG A 150 -8.44 -9.98 -10.93
CA ARG A 150 -8.10 -8.87 -11.84
C ARG A 150 -9.31 -8.06 -12.30
N LYS A 151 -10.45 -8.72 -12.49
CA LYS A 151 -11.71 -8.05 -12.83
C LYS A 151 -12.18 -7.15 -11.69
N GLU A 152 -12.04 -7.61 -10.45
CA GLU A 152 -12.36 -6.84 -9.25
C GLU A 152 -11.40 -5.66 -9.04
N GLN A 153 -10.09 -5.86 -9.20
CA GLN A 153 -9.08 -4.79 -9.18
C GLN A 153 -9.37 -3.70 -10.24
N ALA A 154 -9.94 -4.09 -11.37
CA ALA A 154 -10.38 -3.16 -12.41
C ALA A 154 -11.67 -2.43 -12.03
N MET A 155 -12.48 -2.96 -11.11
CA MET A 155 -13.66 -2.25 -10.56
C MET A 155 -13.27 -1.28 -9.44
N TYR A 156 -12.17 -1.53 -8.73
CA TYR A 156 -11.50 -0.57 -7.82
C TYR A 156 -10.85 0.62 -8.56
N ASN A 157 -11.54 1.20 -9.55
CA ASN A 157 -11.06 2.35 -10.31
C ASN A 157 -11.19 3.68 -9.57
N LYS A 158 -12.02 3.74 -8.53
CA LYS A 158 -12.10 4.89 -7.64
C LYS A 158 -10.89 4.94 -6.71
N LEU A 159 -10.57 6.13 -6.22
CA LEU A 159 -9.51 6.31 -5.24
C LEU A 159 -9.93 5.66 -3.92
N ILE A 160 -9.06 4.81 -3.37
CA ILE A 160 -9.24 4.14 -2.08
C ILE A 160 -8.98 5.16 -0.97
N SER A 161 -9.94 5.26 -0.08
CA SER A 161 -9.95 6.14 1.09
C SER A 161 -9.63 5.39 2.38
N SER A 162 -9.39 6.11 3.48
CA SER A 162 -9.18 5.50 4.80
C SER A 162 -10.43 4.82 5.33
N SER A 163 -11.64 5.25 4.92
CA SER A 163 -12.89 4.57 5.26
C SER A 163 -13.02 3.18 4.62
N ASP A 164 -12.40 2.97 3.46
CA ASP A 164 -12.45 1.71 2.71
C ASP A 164 -11.49 0.64 3.27
N LEU A 165 -10.61 1.02 4.20
CA LEU A 165 -9.60 0.09 4.70
C LEU A 165 -10.20 -1.08 5.48
N ASN A 166 -11.32 -0.87 6.19
CA ASN A 166 -11.89 -1.92 7.02
C ASN A 166 -12.39 -3.11 6.20
N SER A 167 -12.93 -2.89 5.01
CA SER A 167 -13.34 -3.95 4.08
C SER A 167 -12.14 -4.55 3.35
N ILE A 168 -11.24 -3.71 2.83
CA ILE A 168 -10.08 -4.16 2.05
C ILE A 168 -9.12 -5.00 2.90
N GLU A 169 -8.95 -4.66 4.18
CA GLU A 169 -8.06 -5.36 5.12
C GLU A 169 -8.61 -6.71 5.60
N GLN A 170 -9.85 -7.10 5.24
CA GLN A 170 -10.35 -8.46 5.48
C GLN A 170 -9.54 -9.51 4.73
N ASP A 171 -8.90 -9.12 3.61
CA ASP A 171 -7.92 -9.93 2.91
C ASP A 171 -6.62 -9.15 2.69
N GLU A 172 -5.62 -9.49 3.49
CA GLU A 172 -4.31 -8.85 3.46
C GLU A 172 -3.66 -8.86 2.07
N ALA A 173 -3.81 -9.95 1.30
CA ALA A 173 -3.26 -9.99 -0.05
C ALA A 173 -3.92 -8.95 -0.96
N THR A 174 -5.23 -8.72 -0.82
CA THR A 174 -5.96 -7.68 -1.58
C THR A 174 -5.48 -6.31 -1.15
N ALA A 175 -5.35 -6.07 0.16
CA ALA A 175 -4.81 -4.82 0.68
C ALA A 175 -3.41 -4.50 0.11
N ILE A 176 -2.50 -5.46 0.10
CA ILE A 176 -1.14 -5.30 -0.48
C ILE A 176 -1.21 -5.01 -1.98
N GLU A 177 -2.15 -5.60 -2.71
CA GLU A 177 -2.27 -5.42 -4.15
C GLU A 177 -2.91 -4.08 -4.53
N LEU A 178 -3.93 -3.64 -3.77
CA LEU A 178 -4.73 -2.45 -4.05
C LEU A 178 -4.12 -1.18 -3.48
N ILE A 179 -3.52 -1.23 -2.28
CA ILE A 179 -2.97 -0.07 -1.58
C ILE A 179 -1.61 0.29 -2.19
N LYS A 180 -1.70 0.98 -3.33
CA LYS A 180 -0.59 1.50 -4.10
C LYS A 180 -0.84 2.96 -4.43
N LYS A 181 0.24 3.70 -4.68
CA LYS A 181 0.22 5.13 -4.92
C LYS A 181 -0.86 5.59 -5.91
N ASP A 182 -1.00 4.89 -7.04
CA ASP A 182 -1.95 5.28 -8.10
C ASP A 182 -3.42 4.99 -7.77
N LYS A 183 -3.69 4.25 -6.69
CA LYS A 183 -5.04 3.94 -6.22
C LYS A 183 -5.45 4.76 -4.99
N VAL A 184 -4.50 5.36 -4.26
CA VAL A 184 -4.80 6.13 -3.03
C VAL A 184 -4.47 7.61 -3.17
N PHE A 185 -3.61 7.97 -4.13
CA PHE A 185 -3.14 9.34 -4.32
C PHE A 185 -3.39 9.75 -5.78
N PRO A 186 -4.33 10.66 -6.07
CA PRO A 186 -4.60 11.12 -7.43
C PRO A 186 -3.36 11.64 -8.17
N LYS A 187 -3.39 11.51 -9.49
CA LYS A 187 -2.40 12.15 -10.36
C LYS A 187 -2.73 13.64 -10.45
N VAL A 188 -1.69 14.47 -10.40
CA VAL A 188 -1.81 15.91 -10.62
C VAL A 188 -1.79 16.14 -12.13
N ASP A 189 -2.88 16.68 -12.66
CA ASP A 189 -2.99 17.07 -14.07
C ASP A 189 -2.63 18.55 -14.21
N PRO A 190 -1.48 18.89 -14.82
CA PRO A 190 -1.06 20.28 -14.98
C PRO A 190 -2.07 21.13 -15.75
N GLN A 191 -2.82 20.56 -16.70
CA GLN A 191 -3.78 21.31 -17.49
C GLN A 191 -5.00 21.70 -16.64
N ALA A 192 -5.51 20.77 -15.83
CA ALA A 192 -6.59 21.04 -14.88
C ALA A 192 -6.16 22.06 -13.81
N GLU A 193 -4.92 21.97 -13.32
CA GLU A 193 -4.35 22.95 -12.38
C GLU A 193 -4.30 24.36 -12.98
N LYS A 194 -3.92 24.46 -14.25
CA LYS A 194 -3.88 25.73 -14.99
C LYS A 194 -5.28 26.34 -15.13
N GLU A 195 -6.29 25.52 -15.42
CA GLU A 195 -7.68 25.94 -15.55
C GLU A 195 -8.28 26.38 -14.21
N ASN A 196 -7.87 25.75 -13.11
CA ASN A 196 -8.26 26.11 -11.74
C ASN A 196 -7.59 27.40 -11.21
N GLY A 197 -6.73 28.05 -12.02
CA GLY A 197 -6.03 29.26 -11.63
C GLY A 197 -4.88 29.04 -10.65
N THR A 198 -4.41 27.78 -10.51
CA THR A 198 -3.26 27.46 -9.67
C THR A 198 -1.99 28.07 -10.26
N ASP A 199 -1.15 28.64 -9.40
CA ASP A 199 0.18 29.12 -9.74
C ASP A 199 1.02 28.02 -10.40
N SER A 200 1.73 28.34 -11.49
CA SER A 200 2.51 27.34 -12.25
C SER A 200 3.59 26.67 -11.39
N GLY A 201 4.27 27.45 -10.54
CA GLY A 201 5.24 26.92 -9.58
C GLY A 201 4.61 26.01 -8.52
N CYS A 202 3.43 26.38 -8.03
CA CYS A 202 2.62 25.53 -7.17
C CYS A 202 2.30 24.20 -7.86
N ALA A 203 1.71 24.23 -9.06
CA ALA A 203 1.37 23.03 -9.83
C ALA A 203 2.61 22.13 -10.09
N PHE A 204 3.76 22.72 -10.41
CA PHE A 204 5.02 22.00 -10.53
C PHE A 204 5.41 21.28 -9.24
N LEU A 205 5.31 21.95 -8.09
CA LEU A 205 5.58 21.34 -6.78
C LEU A 205 4.57 20.24 -6.43
N LYS A 206 3.28 20.41 -6.75
CA LYS A 206 2.27 19.35 -6.57
C LYS A 206 2.68 18.07 -7.31
N VAL A 207 3.11 18.20 -8.57
CA VAL A 207 3.64 17.07 -9.36
C VAL A 207 4.87 16.46 -8.70
N LYS A 208 5.83 17.28 -8.22
CA LYS A 208 7.05 16.79 -7.57
C LYS A 208 6.79 16.08 -6.25
N VAL A 209 5.86 16.58 -5.44
CA VAL A 209 5.40 15.94 -4.20
C VAL A 209 4.81 14.56 -4.51
N ARG A 210 3.89 14.48 -5.48
CA ARG A 210 3.27 13.21 -5.90
C ARG A 210 4.28 12.22 -6.54
N GLN A 211 5.29 12.73 -7.24
CA GLN A 211 6.39 11.90 -7.77
C GLN A 211 7.23 11.31 -6.64
N ALA A 212 7.58 12.12 -5.64
CA ALA A 212 8.40 11.71 -4.50
C ALA A 212 7.66 10.80 -3.50
N PHE A 213 6.33 10.80 -3.50
CA PHE A 213 5.54 9.88 -2.69
C PHE A 213 5.86 8.41 -3.05
N PRO A 214 6.07 7.50 -2.07
CA PRO A 214 6.44 6.12 -2.33
C PRO A 214 5.40 5.37 -3.16
N ALA A 215 5.82 4.41 -3.98
CA ALA A 215 4.91 3.63 -4.84
C ALA A 215 4.00 2.65 -4.06
N LYS A 216 4.47 2.19 -2.89
CA LYS A 216 3.81 1.26 -1.99
C LYS A 216 4.17 1.59 -0.53
N PRO A 217 3.41 1.10 0.46
CA PRO A 217 3.74 1.21 1.88
C PRO A 217 5.14 0.67 2.22
N HIS A 218 5.70 1.14 3.32
CA HIS A 218 7.06 0.78 3.77
C HIS A 218 7.15 -0.66 4.30
N ALA A 219 6.06 -1.19 4.84
CA ALA A 219 5.94 -2.55 5.35
C ALA A 219 4.58 -3.15 4.93
N ASN A 220 4.49 -4.48 4.89
CA ASN A 220 3.25 -5.20 4.62
C ASN A 220 2.49 -5.46 5.94
N THR A 221 2.16 -4.39 6.68
CA THR A 221 1.37 -4.47 7.92
C THR A 221 0.12 -3.59 7.78
N LYS A 222 -0.95 -3.93 8.51
CA LYS A 222 -2.20 -3.14 8.51
C LYS A 222 -1.95 -1.68 8.90
N GLU A 223 -1.17 -1.46 9.94
CA GLU A 223 -0.79 -0.12 10.40
C GLU A 223 -0.04 0.66 9.31
N ALA A 224 0.95 0.05 8.64
CA ALA A 224 1.69 0.72 7.58
C ALA A 224 0.82 1.10 6.38
N ARG A 225 -0.18 0.27 6.04
CA ARG A 225 -1.17 0.54 4.99
C ARG A 225 -2.11 1.68 5.39
N GLU A 226 -2.58 1.66 6.63
CA GLU A 226 -3.43 2.72 7.19
C GLU A 226 -2.74 4.08 7.22
N GLN A 227 -1.51 4.14 7.74
CA GLN A 227 -0.69 5.36 7.75
C GLN A 227 -0.46 5.88 6.32
N TYR A 228 -0.22 4.98 5.37
CA TYR A 228 0.03 5.31 3.97
C TYR A 228 -1.20 5.92 3.29
N VAL A 229 -2.39 5.34 3.47
CA VAL A 229 -3.65 5.87 2.91
C VAL A 229 -4.03 7.19 3.56
N LYS A 230 -4.03 7.28 4.89
CA LYS A 230 -4.34 8.52 5.61
C LYS A 230 -3.43 9.67 5.20
N MET A 231 -2.12 9.41 5.03
CA MET A 231 -1.17 10.43 4.56
C MET A 231 -1.48 10.86 3.13
N ALA A 232 -1.79 9.92 2.22
CA ALA A 232 -2.14 10.23 0.84
C ALA A 232 -3.42 11.08 0.75
N GLU A 233 -4.45 10.77 1.54
CA GLU A 233 -5.68 11.56 1.63
C GLU A 233 -5.42 12.96 2.17
N ALA A 234 -4.67 13.07 3.27
CA ALA A 234 -4.36 14.35 3.89
C ALA A 234 -3.53 15.25 2.94
N PHE A 235 -2.56 14.67 2.23
CA PHE A 235 -1.80 15.37 1.21
C PHE A 235 -2.68 15.77 0.01
N THR A 236 -3.58 14.90 -0.41
CA THR A 236 -4.52 15.18 -1.51
C THR A 236 -5.40 16.38 -1.19
N LYS A 237 -5.90 16.49 0.05
CA LYS A 237 -6.68 17.64 0.50
C LYS A 237 -5.89 18.94 0.37
N VAL A 238 -4.67 18.98 0.90
CA VAL A 238 -3.80 20.17 0.79
C VAL A 238 -3.49 20.51 -0.67
N LEU A 239 -3.17 19.51 -1.49
CA LEU A 239 -2.86 19.72 -2.90
C LEU A 239 -4.07 20.21 -3.69
N THR A 240 -5.29 19.81 -3.32
CA THR A 240 -6.51 20.27 -4.00
C THR A 240 -6.80 21.74 -3.66
N ASP A 241 -6.63 22.12 -2.40
CA ASP A 241 -6.94 23.47 -1.92
C ASP A 241 -5.83 24.50 -2.23
N ALA A 242 -4.59 24.04 -2.45
CA ALA A 242 -3.44 24.93 -2.66
C ALA A 242 -3.43 25.57 -4.05
N ILE A 243 -3.49 26.89 -4.12
CA ILE A 243 -3.35 27.65 -5.38
C ILE A 243 -1.98 28.33 -5.49
N SER A 244 -1.23 28.45 -4.40
CA SER A 244 0.09 29.08 -4.33
C SER A 244 1.14 28.18 -3.66
N ILE A 245 2.43 28.49 -3.86
CA ILE A 245 3.53 27.76 -3.19
C ILE A 245 3.42 27.85 -1.66
N THR A 246 2.91 28.97 -1.12
CA THR A 246 2.76 29.18 0.32
C THR A 246 1.72 28.23 0.93
N ASP A 247 0.65 27.92 0.21
CA ASP A 247 -0.39 27.00 0.69
C ASP A 247 0.17 25.59 0.93
N LEU A 248 1.16 25.18 0.14
CA LEU A 248 1.84 23.88 0.27
C LEU A 248 2.66 23.75 1.56
N GLN A 249 2.89 24.83 2.32
CA GLN A 249 3.55 24.75 3.62
C GLN A 249 2.76 23.93 4.65
N GLN A 250 1.45 23.74 4.44
CA GLN A 250 0.60 22.89 5.29
C GLN A 250 1.03 21.42 5.25
N LEU A 251 1.71 20.97 4.19
CA LEU A 251 2.22 19.59 4.08
C LEU A 251 3.17 19.24 5.24
N ASP A 252 3.97 20.20 5.71
CA ASP A 252 4.89 19.99 6.84
C ASP A 252 4.15 19.79 8.17
N THR A 253 3.03 20.49 8.35
CA THR A 253 2.17 20.31 9.53
C THR A 253 1.59 18.91 9.57
N ILE A 254 1.08 18.41 8.43
CA ILE A 254 0.53 17.04 8.35
C ILE A 254 1.65 16.00 8.53
N ALA A 255 2.81 16.23 7.93
CA ALA A 255 3.92 15.29 7.98
C ALA A 255 4.50 15.11 9.39
N ASN A 256 4.45 16.13 10.25
CA ASN A 256 5.14 16.11 11.55
C ASN A 256 4.24 16.39 12.78
N ASN A 257 2.91 16.47 12.64
CA ASN A 257 2.01 16.73 13.78
C ASN A 257 1.95 15.57 14.80
N GLY A 258 2.29 14.34 14.37
CA GLY A 258 2.21 13.15 15.22
C GLY A 258 0.87 12.41 15.14
N GLU A 259 -0.08 12.83 14.29
CA GLU A 259 -1.43 12.23 14.20
C GLU A 259 -1.45 10.99 13.32
N ILE A 260 -0.75 11.01 12.17
CA ILE A 260 -0.72 9.89 11.21
C ILE A 260 0.51 9.01 11.45
N VAL A 261 1.67 9.63 11.62
CA VAL A 261 2.94 8.96 11.93
C VAL A 261 3.62 9.68 13.08
N GLY A 262 4.51 9.01 13.81
CA GLY A 262 5.29 9.65 14.86
C GLY A 262 6.07 10.87 14.32
N LYS A 263 6.27 11.87 15.18
CA LYS A 263 6.82 13.20 14.81
C LYS A 263 8.18 13.15 14.08
N HIS A 264 8.92 12.05 14.22
CA HIS A 264 10.24 11.87 13.61
C HIS A 264 10.27 10.77 12.53
N ASP A 265 9.14 10.10 12.29
CA ASP A 265 9.09 8.89 11.47
C ASP A 265 8.76 9.16 10.00
N PHE A 266 8.27 10.36 9.66
CA PHE A 266 7.85 10.70 8.30
C PHE A 266 8.92 10.40 7.24
N GLY A 267 10.17 10.80 7.49
CA GLY A 267 11.27 10.55 6.56
C GLY A 267 11.70 9.09 6.47
N MET A 268 11.47 8.31 7.53
CA MET A 268 11.75 6.87 7.57
C MET A 268 10.68 6.09 6.80
N ILE A 269 9.41 6.43 7.01
CA ILE A 269 8.25 5.75 6.44
C ILE A 269 8.01 6.16 4.97
N PHE A 270 8.04 7.46 4.67
CA PHE A 270 7.74 7.98 3.32
C PHE A 270 8.98 8.34 2.49
N GLY A 271 10.17 8.13 3.05
CA GLY A 271 11.44 8.28 2.37
C GLY A 271 12.01 9.71 2.38
N LYS A 272 13.34 9.77 2.25
CA LYS A 272 14.12 11.02 2.32
C LYS A 272 13.76 12.02 1.23
N ALA A 273 13.39 11.55 0.04
CA ALA A 273 13.06 12.41 -1.10
C ALA A 273 11.81 13.27 -0.81
N LEU A 274 10.71 12.64 -0.38
CA LEU A 274 9.48 13.35 -0.03
C LEU A 274 9.71 14.29 1.15
N ARG A 275 10.37 13.80 2.22
CA ARG A 275 10.73 14.61 3.38
C ARG A 275 11.48 15.88 2.99
N ASN A 276 12.51 15.76 2.16
CA ASN A 276 13.31 16.91 1.78
C ASN A 276 12.49 17.93 0.99
N ILE A 277 11.57 17.51 0.12
CA ILE A 277 10.69 18.43 -0.63
C ILE A 277 9.78 19.19 0.35
N VAL A 278 9.07 18.48 1.22
CA VAL A 278 8.16 19.09 2.22
C VAL A 278 8.91 20.08 3.11
N PHE A 279 10.08 19.69 3.62
CA PHE A 279 10.89 20.55 4.49
C PHE A 279 11.42 21.79 3.75
N THR A 280 11.79 21.66 2.47
CA THR A 280 12.25 22.80 1.67
C THR A 280 11.12 23.80 1.43
N ILE A 281 9.89 23.33 1.17
CA ILE A 281 8.71 24.19 1.01
C ILE A 281 8.44 25.01 2.28
N LYS A 282 8.65 24.41 3.46
CA LYS A 282 8.50 25.11 4.75
C LYS A 282 9.63 26.11 5.03
N GLY A 283 10.78 25.99 4.37
CA GLY A 283 11.95 26.87 4.53
C GLY A 283 13.11 26.28 5.33
N TYR A 284 13.11 24.97 5.63
CA TYR A 284 14.23 24.31 6.28
C TYR A 284 15.44 24.14 5.34
N ARG A 285 16.65 24.10 5.91
CA ARG A 285 17.88 23.85 5.13
C ARG A 285 17.95 22.38 4.69
N THR A 286 17.97 22.16 3.37
CA THR A 286 18.04 20.82 2.75
C THR A 286 19.16 20.72 1.71
N THR A 287 19.24 19.59 1.01
CA THR A 287 20.20 19.27 -0.05
C THR A 287 20.11 20.19 -1.27
N SER A 288 21.22 20.40 -1.97
CA SER A 288 21.30 21.28 -3.15
C SER A 288 20.29 20.96 -4.26
N ALA A 289 20.03 19.68 -4.57
CA ALA A 289 19.12 19.28 -5.64
C ALA A 289 17.65 19.66 -5.37
N VAL A 290 17.20 19.56 -4.11
CA VAL A 290 15.82 19.93 -3.75
C VAL A 290 15.66 21.46 -3.70
N LYS A 291 16.71 22.18 -3.29
CA LYS A 291 16.75 23.64 -3.41
C LYS A 291 16.60 24.08 -4.87
N GLU A 292 17.29 23.43 -5.80
CA GLU A 292 17.15 23.72 -7.23
C GLU A 292 15.71 23.51 -7.71
N THR A 293 15.06 22.42 -7.26
CA THR A 293 13.65 22.15 -7.57
C THR A 293 12.73 23.25 -7.03
N TYR A 294 12.95 23.70 -5.80
CA TYR A 294 12.19 24.78 -5.17
C TYR A 294 12.42 26.14 -5.86
N MET A 295 13.65 26.42 -6.27
CA MET A 295 14.00 27.62 -7.04
C MET A 295 13.34 27.62 -8.42
N LYS A 296 13.32 26.48 -9.12
CA LYS A 296 12.61 26.32 -10.40
C LYS A 296 11.12 26.56 -10.24
N ALA A 297 10.50 26.06 -9.15
CA ALA A 297 9.10 26.34 -8.87
C ALA A 297 8.82 27.85 -8.82
N HIS A 298 9.62 28.62 -8.08
CA HIS A 298 9.47 30.08 -8.01
C HIS A 298 9.71 30.77 -9.36
N GLN A 299 10.60 30.23 -10.20
CA GLN A 299 10.80 30.74 -11.56
C GLN A 299 9.56 30.49 -12.43
N TYR A 300 8.94 29.31 -12.30
CA TYR A 300 7.73 28.96 -13.05
C TYR A 300 6.52 29.77 -12.63
N SER A 301 6.38 30.15 -11.36
CA SER A 301 5.32 31.03 -10.87
C SER A 301 5.28 32.38 -11.59
N GLY A 302 6.41 32.83 -12.14
CA GLY A 302 6.57 34.20 -12.60
C GLY A 302 6.63 35.20 -11.45
N ILE A 303 6.92 36.45 -11.78
CA ILE A 303 6.96 37.54 -10.80
C ILE A 303 6.50 38.84 -11.47
N THR A 304 5.63 39.60 -10.80
CA THR A 304 5.13 40.87 -11.32
C THR A 304 6.12 42.01 -11.04
N LYS A 305 6.00 43.12 -11.79
CA LYS A 305 6.84 44.31 -11.58
C LYS A 305 6.72 44.86 -10.15
N GLU A 306 5.54 44.80 -9.53
CA GLU A 306 5.33 45.29 -8.16
C GLU A 306 6.08 44.44 -7.13
N GLN A 307 6.15 43.12 -7.34
CA GLN A 307 6.85 42.19 -6.45
C GLN A 307 8.38 42.29 -6.60
N VAL A 308 8.86 42.63 -7.80
CA VAL A 308 10.28 42.81 -8.12
C VAL A 308 10.87 44.07 -7.46
N ALA A 309 10.13 45.19 -7.48
CA ALA A 309 10.65 46.51 -7.15
C ALA A 309 11.29 46.62 -5.74
N PRO A 310 10.70 46.10 -4.65
CA PRO A 310 11.29 46.16 -3.30
C PRO A 310 12.58 45.34 -3.17
N HIS A 311 12.70 44.25 -3.93
CA HIS A 311 13.91 43.44 -3.91
C HIS A 311 15.04 44.15 -4.66
N ALA A 312 14.74 44.71 -5.84
CA ALA A 312 15.70 45.43 -6.68
C ALA A 312 16.32 46.60 -5.91
N LYS A 313 15.48 47.33 -5.18
CA LYS A 313 15.89 48.43 -4.30
C LYS A 313 16.87 47.96 -3.22
N ARG A 314 16.55 46.90 -2.46
CA ARG A 314 17.41 46.38 -1.38
C ARG A 314 18.78 45.92 -1.88
N LEU A 315 18.85 45.23 -3.03
CA LEU A 315 20.12 44.80 -3.61
C LEU A 315 20.97 46.00 -4.05
N LYS A 316 20.34 46.98 -4.71
CA LYS A 316 21.02 48.20 -5.13
C LYS A 316 21.60 48.96 -3.93
N GLU A 317 20.81 49.16 -2.88
CA GLU A 317 21.25 49.77 -1.62
C GLU A 317 22.41 49.01 -0.97
N TYR A 318 22.37 47.67 -0.96
CA TYR A 318 23.45 46.84 -0.43
C TYR A 318 24.75 46.98 -1.24
N THR A 319 24.67 46.93 -2.57
CA THR A 319 25.82 47.11 -3.46
C THR A 319 26.41 48.51 -3.33
N ASP A 320 25.56 49.54 -3.30
CA ASP A 320 26.01 50.94 -3.18
C ASP A 320 26.72 51.19 -1.85
N LYS A 321 26.26 50.58 -0.75
CA LYS A 321 26.97 50.61 0.55
C LYS A 321 28.35 49.96 0.47
N ARG A 322 28.49 48.82 -0.23
CA ARG A 322 29.78 48.15 -0.42
C ARG A 322 30.73 49.02 -1.25
N ILE A 323 30.25 49.59 -2.35
CA ILE A 323 31.05 50.48 -3.21
C ILE A 323 31.49 51.72 -2.44
N LYS A 324 30.56 52.38 -1.73
CA LYS A 324 30.85 53.57 -0.93
C LYS A 324 31.94 53.32 0.09
N ARG A 325 31.84 52.22 0.86
CA ARG A 325 32.87 51.84 1.85
C ARG A 325 34.26 51.73 1.24
N GLN A 326 34.38 51.13 0.05
CA GLN A 326 35.67 50.97 -0.63
C GLN A 326 36.16 52.32 -1.19
N GLN A 327 35.26 53.17 -1.68
CA GLN A 327 35.61 54.50 -2.15
C GLN A 327 36.12 55.39 -1.00
N ASP A 328 35.42 55.38 0.15
CA ASP A 328 35.83 56.10 1.36
C ASP A 328 37.22 55.64 1.84
N CYS A 329 37.55 54.35 1.69
CA CYS A 329 38.88 53.81 1.99
C CYS A 329 39.96 54.33 1.02
N ILE A 330 39.67 54.39 -0.28
CA ILE A 330 40.58 54.99 -1.28
C ILE A 330 40.84 56.45 -0.95
N ASP A 331 39.79 57.21 -0.65
CA ASP A 331 39.88 58.64 -0.39
C ASP A 331 40.64 58.93 0.91
N SER A 332 40.40 58.12 1.97
CA SER A 332 41.19 58.14 3.21
C SER A 332 42.66 57.82 2.97
N ALA A 333 42.97 56.81 2.15
CA ALA A 333 44.35 56.45 1.83
C ALA A 333 45.09 57.57 1.07
N LYS A 334 44.42 58.27 0.14
CA LYS A 334 45.02 59.39 -0.61
C LYS A 334 45.39 60.60 0.24
N GLN A 335 44.82 60.74 1.44
CA GLN A 335 45.13 61.83 2.37
C GLN A 335 46.37 61.54 3.24
N ILE A 336 46.98 60.36 3.12
CA ILE A 336 48.16 59.97 3.89
C ILE A 336 49.40 60.65 3.31
N LEU A 337 50.01 61.53 4.09
CA LEU A 337 51.21 62.29 3.70
C LEU A 337 52.47 61.89 4.48
N SER A 338 52.33 61.06 5.53
CA SER A 338 53.46 60.68 6.39
C SER A 338 53.50 59.17 6.72
N PRO A 339 54.68 58.62 7.04
CA PRO A 339 54.80 57.24 7.52
C PRO A 339 54.03 56.96 8.82
N ALA A 340 53.86 57.97 9.68
CA ALA A 340 53.08 57.86 10.91
C ALA A 340 51.58 57.71 10.63
N ASP A 341 51.06 58.46 9.64
CA ASP A 341 49.67 58.37 9.19
C ASP A 341 49.40 57.03 8.50
N MET A 342 50.35 56.53 7.71
CA MET A 342 50.29 55.19 7.13
C MET A 342 50.19 54.11 8.21
N LYS A 343 50.98 54.21 9.29
CA LYS A 343 50.94 53.23 10.40
C LYS A 343 49.59 53.25 11.14
N ARG A 344 49.03 54.44 11.38
CA ARG A 344 47.68 54.60 11.96
C ARG A 344 46.59 54.04 11.05
N HIS A 345 46.66 54.32 9.75
CA HIS A 345 45.70 53.82 8.78
C HIS A 345 45.73 52.27 8.69
N LYS A 346 46.93 51.67 8.69
CA LYS A 346 47.11 50.21 8.75
C LYS A 346 46.49 49.55 9.98
N GLN A 347 46.47 50.23 11.12
CA GLN A 347 45.89 49.69 12.36
C GLN A 347 44.36 49.81 12.41
N ASN A 348 43.80 50.84 11.77
CA ASN A 348 42.36 51.13 11.83
C ASN A 348 41.56 50.49 10.69
N ASP A 349 42.19 50.07 9.60
CA ASP A 349 41.49 49.51 8.45
C ASP A 349 41.30 47.99 8.53
N LEU A 350 40.11 47.59 9.00
CA LEU A 350 39.68 46.20 9.12
C LEU A 350 39.55 45.46 7.77
N THR A 351 39.56 46.15 6.62
CA THR A 351 39.38 45.51 5.30
C THR A 351 40.64 44.78 4.79
N PHE A 352 41.76 44.92 5.50
CA PHE A 352 43.10 44.58 5.02
C PHE A 352 43.90 43.66 5.96
N GLN A 353 43.25 42.77 6.72
CA GLN A 353 43.98 41.77 7.51
C GLN A 353 44.57 40.67 6.61
N GLY A 354 45.79 40.89 6.09
CA GLY A 354 46.50 39.93 5.24
C GLY A 354 47.98 40.25 5.03
N GLY A 355 48.79 39.20 4.79
CA GLY A 355 50.26 39.25 4.83
C GLY A 355 50.96 40.18 3.83
N MET A 356 50.28 40.68 2.79
CA MET A 356 50.87 41.51 1.74
C MET A 356 51.12 42.98 2.14
N LEU A 357 50.53 43.47 3.23
CA LEU A 357 50.79 44.83 3.76
C LEU A 357 52.10 44.96 4.54
N SER A 358 52.70 43.82 4.87
CA SER A 358 53.95 43.72 5.63
C SER A 358 55.18 44.09 4.79
N SER A 359 55.10 44.03 3.46
CA SER A 359 56.20 44.33 2.53
C SER A 359 56.21 45.80 2.03
N VAL A 360 55.12 46.54 2.22
CA VAL A 360 55.02 47.94 1.78
C VAL A 360 55.76 48.87 2.75
N ARG A 361 56.80 49.56 2.24
CA ARG A 361 57.73 50.38 3.03
C ARG A 361 57.54 51.89 2.85
N THR A 362 56.99 52.35 1.73
CA THR A 362 56.77 53.77 1.44
C THR A 362 55.29 54.16 1.49
N VAL A 363 55.01 55.45 1.73
CA VAL A 363 53.64 56.00 1.70
C VAL A 363 53.03 55.84 0.30
N GLU A 364 53.81 56.14 -0.74
CA GLU A 364 53.35 56.08 -2.14
C GLU A 364 52.96 54.65 -2.55
N ASP A 365 53.78 53.65 -2.21
CA ASP A 365 53.47 52.25 -2.48
C ASP A 365 52.22 51.79 -1.72
N TYR A 366 51.98 52.31 -0.51
CA TYR A 366 50.81 52.00 0.29
C TYR A 366 49.53 52.57 -0.30
N VAL A 367 49.53 53.85 -0.68
CA VAL A 367 48.39 54.50 -1.33
C VAL A 367 48.07 53.80 -2.66
N ARG A 368 49.09 53.44 -3.43
CA ARG A 368 48.92 52.68 -4.69
C ARG A 368 48.29 51.31 -4.44
N TYR A 369 48.77 50.57 -3.45
CA TYR A 369 48.25 49.25 -3.11
C TYR A 369 46.78 49.30 -2.67
N VAL A 370 46.45 50.17 -1.70
CA VAL A 370 45.07 50.32 -1.20
C VAL A 370 44.14 50.73 -2.34
N THR A 371 44.56 51.67 -3.19
CA THR A 371 43.80 52.10 -4.37
C THR A 371 43.51 50.93 -5.31
N GLN A 372 44.51 50.09 -5.63
CA GLN A 372 44.34 48.95 -6.51
C GLN A 372 43.37 47.90 -5.94
N VAL A 373 43.52 47.53 -4.67
CA VAL A 373 42.69 46.50 -4.04
C VAL A 373 41.25 46.97 -3.86
N CYS A 374 41.01 48.17 -3.35
CA CYS A 374 39.66 48.72 -3.22
C CYS A 374 38.99 48.90 -4.58
N THR A 375 39.73 49.32 -5.62
CA THR A 375 39.21 49.39 -6.99
C THR A 375 38.78 48.02 -7.50
N ARG A 376 39.56 46.97 -7.22
CA ARG A 376 39.18 45.58 -7.54
C ARG A 376 37.88 45.19 -6.83
N PHE A 377 37.76 45.46 -5.53
CA PHE A 377 36.53 45.15 -4.79
C PHE A 377 35.30 45.94 -5.28
N ILE A 378 35.48 47.20 -5.69
CA ILE A 378 34.42 47.98 -6.35
C ILE A 378 33.99 47.31 -7.66
N ASN A 379 34.93 46.89 -8.48
CA ASN A 379 34.65 46.22 -9.76
C ASN A 379 33.99 44.86 -9.55
N ASP A 380 34.43 44.09 -8.55
CA ASP A 380 33.80 42.81 -8.17
C ASP A 380 32.36 43.02 -7.70
N ALA A 381 32.10 44.03 -6.84
CA ALA A 381 30.75 44.36 -6.41
C ALA A 381 29.84 44.81 -7.56
N LYS A 382 30.37 45.58 -8.53
CA LYS A 382 29.64 45.97 -9.75
C LYS A 382 29.32 44.76 -10.63
N ARG A 383 30.29 43.84 -10.82
CA ARG A 383 30.10 42.61 -11.58
C ARG A 383 29.05 41.71 -10.94
N GLU A 384 29.16 41.45 -9.63
CA GLU A 384 28.18 40.67 -8.86
C GLU A 384 26.77 41.27 -8.96
N TYR A 385 26.64 42.59 -8.87
CA TYR A 385 25.35 43.26 -9.06
C TYR A 385 24.77 43.04 -10.47
N ASN A 386 25.59 43.16 -11.52
CA ASN A 386 25.14 42.93 -12.89
C ASN A 386 24.75 41.47 -13.15
N GLU A 387 25.52 40.50 -12.63
CA GLU A 387 25.18 39.08 -12.72
C GLU A 387 23.89 38.73 -11.97
N GLN A 388 23.71 39.29 -10.76
CA GLN A 388 22.49 39.07 -9.98
C GLN A 388 21.27 39.75 -10.60
N LYS A 389 21.46 40.93 -11.21
CA LYS A 389 20.43 41.64 -11.97
C LYS A 389 19.89 40.80 -13.14
N GLU A 390 20.71 39.93 -13.74
CA GLU A 390 20.28 39.03 -14.82
C GLU A 390 19.72 37.68 -14.34
N ARG A 391 20.19 37.16 -13.19
CA ARG A 391 19.88 35.78 -12.73
C ARG A 391 18.76 35.64 -11.69
N PHE A 392 18.46 36.69 -10.93
CA PHE A 392 17.48 36.68 -9.84
C PHE A 392 16.26 37.56 -10.18
N PRO A 393 15.15 37.54 -9.42
CA PRO A 393 13.83 38.00 -9.88
C PRO A 393 13.73 39.53 -9.97
N TYR A 394 14.50 40.11 -10.90
CA TYR A 394 14.64 41.54 -11.17
C TYR A 394 14.12 41.94 -12.56
N LYS A 395 13.47 40.99 -13.23
CA LYS A 395 12.77 41.17 -14.50
C LYS A 395 11.39 40.52 -14.35
N GLU A 396 10.36 41.15 -14.90
CA GLU A 396 9.02 40.55 -14.95
C GLU A 396 9.09 39.26 -15.77
N PHE A 397 8.57 38.18 -15.19
CA PHE A 397 8.43 36.91 -15.88
C PHE A 397 6.98 36.48 -15.79
N LYS A 398 6.40 36.11 -16.94
CA LYS A 398 5.07 35.50 -16.97
C LYS A 398 5.17 34.05 -16.44
N PRO A 399 4.09 33.51 -15.86
CA PRO A 399 4.05 32.11 -15.46
C PRO A 399 4.42 31.19 -16.62
N ASP A 400 5.40 30.31 -16.40
CA ASP A 400 5.91 29.38 -17.41
C ASP A 400 5.35 27.98 -17.19
N TRP A 401 4.61 27.47 -18.16
CA TRP A 401 4.00 26.12 -18.16
C TRP A 401 4.74 25.14 -19.08
N SER A 402 5.88 25.52 -19.67
CA SER A 402 6.65 24.67 -20.59
C SER A 402 7.11 23.34 -19.97
N TRP A 403 7.26 23.30 -18.64
CA TRP A 403 7.57 22.08 -17.89
C TRP A 403 6.44 21.04 -17.90
N ALA A 404 5.20 21.46 -18.16
CA ALA A 404 4.01 20.61 -18.25
C ALA A 404 3.72 20.14 -19.68
N GLU A 405 4.19 20.88 -20.67
CA GLU A 405 4.05 20.55 -22.10
C GLU A 405 5.00 19.40 -22.46
N THR A 406 4.57 18.17 -22.21
CA THR A 406 5.32 17.01 -22.67
C THR A 406 5.24 16.95 -24.20
N LYS A 407 6.38 17.16 -24.88
CA LYS A 407 6.58 16.63 -26.24
C LYS A 407 6.19 15.15 -26.19
N LYS A 408 5.17 14.76 -26.97
CA LYS A 408 4.88 13.36 -27.25
C LYS A 408 6.12 12.75 -27.91
N THR A 409 7.09 12.31 -27.14
CA THR A 409 8.02 11.29 -27.61
C THR A 409 7.14 10.07 -27.87
N SER A 410 6.94 9.78 -29.14
CA SER A 410 6.34 8.52 -29.59
C SER A 410 7.02 7.41 -28.80
N ASN A 411 6.26 6.72 -27.94
CA ASN A 411 6.74 5.51 -27.29
C ASN A 411 7.32 4.63 -28.41
N SER A 412 8.63 4.42 -28.38
CA SER A 412 9.24 3.39 -29.21
C SER A 412 8.51 2.10 -28.83
N LYS A 413 7.79 1.53 -29.80
CA LYS A 413 7.17 0.22 -29.64
C LYS A 413 8.31 -0.71 -29.23
N SER A 414 8.37 -1.08 -27.95
CA SER A 414 9.21 -2.19 -27.53
C SER A 414 8.80 -3.36 -28.40
N SER A 415 9.74 -3.94 -29.13
CA SER A 415 9.51 -5.13 -29.95
C SER A 415 9.03 -6.24 -29.03
N SER A 416 7.70 -6.38 -28.92
CA SER A 416 7.09 -7.52 -28.27
C SER A 416 7.50 -8.72 -29.11
N LYS A 417 8.45 -9.53 -28.59
CA LYS A 417 8.71 -10.86 -29.14
C LYS A 417 7.35 -11.53 -29.42
N PRO A 418 7.16 -12.15 -30.59
CA PRO A 418 5.91 -12.84 -30.90
C PRO A 418 5.62 -13.79 -29.74
N LYS A 419 4.50 -13.56 -29.05
CA LYS A 419 4.01 -14.49 -28.03
C LYS A 419 3.69 -15.77 -28.79
N ILE A 420 4.51 -16.80 -28.61
CA ILE A 420 4.18 -18.16 -29.01
C ILE A 420 2.82 -18.46 -28.38
N GLU A 421 1.82 -18.71 -29.22
CA GLU A 421 0.50 -19.17 -28.79
C GLU A 421 0.66 -20.62 -28.31
N ALA A 422 1.11 -20.80 -27.07
CA ALA A 422 0.98 -22.09 -26.41
C ALA A 422 -0.51 -22.44 -26.37
N VAL A 423 -0.88 -23.52 -27.06
CA VAL A 423 -2.22 -24.10 -27.00
C VAL A 423 -2.38 -24.70 -25.60
N PRO A 424 -3.31 -24.20 -24.76
CA PRO A 424 -3.56 -24.79 -23.43
C PRO A 424 -3.87 -26.28 -23.56
N LEU A 425 -3.50 -27.09 -22.56
CA LEU A 425 -3.85 -28.51 -22.45
C LEU A 425 -3.27 -29.49 -23.50
N SER A 426 -2.69 -29.05 -24.63
CA SER A 426 -2.29 -29.94 -25.74
C SER A 426 -1.17 -30.93 -25.39
N TYR A 427 -0.45 -30.69 -24.30
CA TYR A 427 0.66 -31.53 -23.83
C TYR A 427 0.31 -32.37 -22.59
N ILE A 428 -0.84 -32.17 -21.95
CA ILE A 428 -1.25 -32.94 -20.77
C ILE A 428 -1.66 -34.33 -21.21
N LYS A 429 -1.02 -35.36 -20.65
CA LYS A 429 -1.33 -36.77 -20.94
C LYS A 429 -1.83 -37.44 -19.67
N ARG A 430 -3.15 -37.58 -19.57
CA ARG A 430 -3.77 -38.35 -18.49
C ARG A 430 -4.21 -39.72 -18.99
N THR A 431 -3.65 -40.80 -18.44
CA THR A 431 -4.04 -42.18 -18.74
C THR A 431 -4.36 -42.93 -17.44
N GLY A 432 -5.47 -43.67 -17.45
CA GLY A 432 -6.01 -44.33 -16.26
C GLY A 432 -6.78 -43.36 -15.34
N GLY A 433 -7.27 -43.89 -14.21
CA GLY A 433 -8.13 -43.14 -13.28
C GLY A 433 -9.58 -43.00 -13.76
N LEU A 434 -10.40 -42.30 -12.96
CA LEU A 434 -11.81 -42.09 -13.30
C LEU A 434 -11.94 -41.22 -14.56
N LEU A 435 -12.78 -41.63 -15.50
CA LEU A 435 -13.11 -40.81 -16.67
C LEU A 435 -14.07 -39.70 -16.24
N ILE A 436 -13.65 -38.45 -16.47
CA ILE A 436 -14.50 -37.27 -16.29
C ILE A 436 -14.92 -36.80 -17.69
N GLU A 437 -16.12 -37.21 -18.10
CA GLU A 437 -16.70 -36.84 -19.40
C GLU A 437 -17.10 -35.36 -19.43
N GLU A 438 -17.83 -34.93 -18.39
CA GLU A 438 -18.26 -33.54 -18.23
C GLU A 438 -18.05 -33.07 -16.79
N ALA A 439 -17.65 -31.81 -16.66
CA ALA A 439 -17.58 -31.12 -15.38
C ALA A 439 -17.86 -29.63 -15.59
N ASP A 440 -18.52 -29.05 -14.60
CA ASP A 440 -18.90 -27.65 -14.54
C ASP A 440 -18.46 -27.04 -13.20
N GLU A 441 -18.74 -25.75 -13.01
CA GLU A 441 -18.40 -25.07 -11.77
C GLU A 441 -19.12 -25.69 -10.56
N ASN A 442 -20.35 -26.18 -10.73
CA ASN A 442 -21.07 -26.88 -9.66
C ASN A 442 -20.39 -28.18 -9.24
N THR A 443 -19.76 -28.89 -10.17
CA THR A 443 -18.98 -30.10 -9.88
C THR A 443 -17.84 -29.77 -8.92
N VAL A 444 -17.14 -28.65 -9.15
CA VAL A 444 -16.05 -28.19 -8.27
C VAL A 444 -16.57 -27.81 -6.89
N ILE A 445 -17.66 -27.02 -6.82
CA ILE A 445 -18.18 -26.54 -5.53
C ILE A 445 -18.87 -27.65 -4.74
N LYS A 446 -19.78 -28.40 -5.37
CA LYS A 446 -20.68 -29.33 -4.67
C LYS A 446 -20.10 -30.73 -4.53
N LYS A 447 -19.36 -31.23 -5.54
CA LYS A 447 -18.83 -32.60 -5.51
C LYS A 447 -17.41 -32.65 -4.96
N LEU A 448 -16.56 -31.65 -5.25
CA LEU A 448 -15.20 -31.58 -4.72
C LEU A 448 -15.07 -30.71 -3.46
N HIS A 449 -16.19 -30.15 -2.97
CA HIS A 449 -16.27 -29.33 -1.76
C HIS A 449 -15.44 -28.05 -1.80
N PHE A 450 -15.07 -27.50 -2.97
CA PHE A 450 -14.32 -26.24 -3.00
C PHE A 450 -15.18 -25.06 -2.54
N LYS A 451 -14.57 -24.14 -1.80
CA LYS A 451 -15.19 -22.88 -1.33
C LYS A 451 -15.73 -22.03 -2.48
N SER A 452 -14.97 -21.95 -3.56
CA SER A 452 -15.27 -21.09 -4.72
C SER A 452 -14.43 -21.42 -5.94
N LEU A 453 -14.94 -21.03 -7.11
CA LEU A 453 -14.27 -21.05 -8.39
C LEU A 453 -14.37 -19.68 -9.06
N THR A 454 -13.22 -19.12 -9.48
CA THR A 454 -13.17 -17.82 -10.15
C THR A 454 -12.53 -17.94 -11.54
N LEU A 455 -13.23 -17.47 -12.59
CA LEU A 455 -12.69 -17.44 -13.95
C LEU A 455 -12.20 -16.02 -14.31
N GLY A 456 -11.07 -15.94 -15.00
CA GLY A 456 -10.62 -14.68 -15.60
C GLY A 456 -11.45 -14.31 -16.82
N ASN A 457 -11.72 -13.01 -17.04
CA ASN A 457 -12.52 -12.52 -18.18
C ASN A 457 -12.00 -12.92 -19.58
N TYR A 458 -10.74 -13.37 -19.67
CA TYR A 458 -10.10 -13.77 -20.92
C TYR A 458 -10.07 -15.30 -21.13
N VAL A 459 -10.66 -16.07 -20.21
CA VAL A 459 -10.88 -17.51 -20.34
C VAL A 459 -12.24 -17.69 -21.03
N LYS A 460 -12.25 -18.35 -22.19
CA LYS A 460 -13.48 -18.61 -22.94
C LYS A 460 -14.25 -19.77 -22.30
N ASP A 461 -15.54 -19.86 -22.59
CA ASP A 461 -16.43 -20.89 -22.01
C ASP A 461 -15.99 -22.32 -22.32
N ASP A 462 -15.52 -22.57 -23.54
CA ASP A 462 -15.01 -23.87 -23.98
C ASP A 462 -13.70 -24.24 -23.28
N GLU A 463 -12.76 -23.30 -23.21
CA GLU A 463 -11.51 -23.46 -22.46
C GLU A 463 -11.76 -23.68 -20.97
N ALA A 464 -12.68 -22.91 -20.37
CA ALA A 464 -13.05 -23.02 -18.96
C ALA A 464 -13.57 -24.41 -18.63
N ARG A 465 -14.48 -24.95 -19.46
CA ARG A 465 -15.00 -26.31 -19.30
C ARG A 465 -13.89 -27.35 -19.35
N GLU A 466 -12.93 -27.24 -20.28
CA GLU A 466 -11.81 -28.18 -20.34
C GLU A 466 -10.86 -28.05 -19.13
N HIS A 467 -10.51 -26.83 -18.73
CA HIS A 467 -9.70 -26.61 -17.52
C HIS A 467 -10.37 -27.17 -16.27
N ILE A 468 -11.70 -26.98 -16.13
CA ILE A 468 -12.49 -27.53 -15.02
C ILE A 468 -12.48 -29.06 -15.08
N ARG A 469 -12.73 -29.66 -16.24
CA ARG A 469 -12.74 -31.13 -16.42
C ARG A 469 -11.41 -31.76 -16.03
N HIS A 470 -10.30 -31.19 -16.50
CA HIS A 470 -8.96 -31.66 -16.14
C HIS A 470 -8.61 -31.42 -14.68
N PHE A 471 -9.00 -30.28 -14.10
CA PHE A 471 -8.81 -30.00 -12.69
C PHE A 471 -9.58 -30.99 -11.80
N VAL A 472 -10.84 -31.28 -12.13
CA VAL A 472 -11.66 -32.26 -11.41
C VAL A 472 -11.01 -33.64 -11.46
N ALA A 473 -10.54 -34.06 -12.63
CA ALA A 473 -9.83 -35.32 -12.79
C ALA A 473 -8.55 -35.37 -11.94
N ALA A 474 -7.76 -34.29 -11.92
CA ALA A 474 -6.53 -34.19 -11.14
C ALA A 474 -6.79 -34.25 -9.62
N ILE A 475 -7.82 -33.56 -9.12
CA ILE A 475 -8.19 -33.60 -7.69
C ILE A 475 -8.72 -34.98 -7.30
N VAL A 476 -9.54 -35.63 -8.13
CA VAL A 476 -10.03 -36.98 -7.85
C VAL A 476 -8.87 -37.97 -7.79
N ASP A 477 -7.95 -37.93 -8.75
CA ASP A 477 -6.76 -38.77 -8.74
C ASP A 477 -5.88 -38.51 -7.52
N LEU A 478 -5.68 -37.23 -7.17
CA LEU A 478 -4.91 -36.84 -5.99
C LEU A 478 -5.54 -37.40 -4.72
N CYS A 479 -6.86 -37.24 -4.54
CA CYS A 479 -7.57 -37.74 -3.37
C CYS A 479 -7.57 -39.28 -3.31
N GLU A 480 -7.67 -39.97 -4.46
CA GLU A 480 -7.61 -41.44 -4.51
C GLU A 480 -6.20 -41.99 -4.25
N VAL A 481 -5.17 -41.29 -4.71
CA VAL A 481 -3.76 -41.67 -4.49
C VAL A 481 -3.37 -41.46 -3.03
N LEU A 482 -3.81 -40.35 -2.44
CA LEU A 482 -3.54 -40.02 -1.05
C LEU A 482 -4.51 -40.67 -0.08
N ASP A 483 -5.58 -41.29 -0.61
CA ASP A 483 -6.73 -41.87 0.08
C ASP A 483 -7.23 -40.95 1.22
N ILE A 484 -7.57 -39.73 0.80
CA ILE A 484 -8.09 -38.63 1.62
C ILE A 484 -9.49 -38.21 1.16
N ASN A 485 -10.31 -37.75 2.11
CA ASN A 485 -11.64 -37.26 1.80
C ASN A 485 -11.59 -35.88 1.10
N LEU A 486 -12.46 -35.68 0.12
CA LEU A 486 -12.65 -34.42 -0.59
C LEU A 486 -13.00 -33.24 0.32
N SER A 487 -13.56 -33.48 1.53
CA SER A 487 -13.89 -32.46 2.51
C SER A 487 -12.70 -31.61 2.97
N ILE A 488 -11.46 -32.07 2.75
CA ILE A 488 -10.27 -31.25 3.01
C ILE A 488 -10.25 -29.95 2.17
N ASN A 489 -10.94 -29.93 1.03
CA ASN A 489 -11.00 -28.79 0.12
C ASN A 489 -12.06 -27.74 0.52
N GLU A 490 -12.82 -27.93 1.61
CA GLU A 490 -13.90 -27.02 2.06
C GLU A 490 -13.47 -25.56 2.27
N ALA A 491 -12.21 -25.36 2.66
CA ALA A 491 -11.64 -24.03 2.83
C ALA A 491 -10.96 -23.50 1.55
N LEU A 492 -10.70 -24.36 0.57
CA LEU A 492 -9.86 -24.07 -0.59
C LEU A 492 -10.69 -23.49 -1.75
N ALA A 493 -10.18 -22.40 -2.32
CA ALA A 493 -10.68 -21.76 -3.53
C ALA A 493 -9.77 -22.11 -4.72
N ILE A 494 -10.33 -22.09 -5.92
CA ILE A 494 -9.60 -22.27 -7.18
C ILE A 494 -9.89 -21.11 -8.14
N ALA A 495 -8.87 -20.66 -8.87
CA ALA A 495 -9.01 -19.67 -9.91
C ALA A 495 -8.28 -20.09 -11.18
N PHE A 496 -8.93 -19.87 -12.33
CA PHE A 496 -8.36 -20.09 -13.65
C PHE A 496 -8.15 -18.73 -14.32
N GLY A 497 -6.88 -18.33 -14.43
CA GLY A 497 -6.50 -17.08 -15.09
C GLY A 497 -7.07 -15.81 -14.45
N ALA A 498 -7.52 -15.84 -13.20
CA ALA A 498 -8.20 -14.68 -12.61
C ALA A 498 -7.25 -13.73 -11.86
N PHE A 499 -6.08 -14.18 -11.39
CA PHE A 499 -5.21 -13.38 -10.49
C PHE A 499 -3.81 -13.06 -11.06
N GLY A 500 -3.46 -13.56 -12.26
CA GLY A 500 -2.12 -13.39 -12.84
C GLY A 500 -1.78 -11.97 -13.34
N ARG A 501 -0.48 -11.63 -13.40
CA ARG A 501 0.06 -10.39 -14.02
C ARG A 501 0.75 -10.59 -15.37
N GLY A 502 0.60 -11.76 -16.00
CA GLY A 502 1.36 -12.11 -17.21
C GLY A 502 2.87 -12.34 -16.93
N GLY A 503 3.20 -12.73 -15.69
CA GLY A 503 4.56 -13.06 -15.26
C GLY A 503 4.98 -14.50 -15.58
N LYS A 504 6.15 -14.92 -15.08
CA LYS A 504 6.73 -16.25 -15.31
C LYS A 504 6.10 -17.38 -14.47
N ALA A 505 5.39 -17.07 -13.39
CA ALA A 505 4.81 -18.07 -12.51
C ALA A 505 3.68 -18.84 -13.21
N MET A 506 3.77 -20.17 -13.21
CA MET A 506 2.84 -21.07 -13.88
C MET A 506 1.54 -21.24 -13.09
N ALA A 507 1.66 -21.40 -11.77
CA ALA A 507 0.57 -21.41 -10.81
C ALA A 507 1.04 -20.78 -9.49
N THR A 508 0.12 -20.51 -8.56
CA THR A 508 0.45 -19.97 -7.24
C THR A 508 -0.66 -20.29 -6.24
N TYR A 509 -0.27 -20.78 -5.06
CA TYR A 509 -1.10 -20.83 -3.87
C TYR A 509 -0.98 -19.54 -3.04
N TYR A 510 -2.12 -18.96 -2.67
CA TYR A 510 -2.22 -17.79 -1.80
C TYR A 510 -2.74 -18.20 -0.42
N PRO A 511 -1.89 -18.29 0.62
CA PRO A 511 -2.28 -18.71 1.96
C PRO A 511 -3.39 -17.86 2.58
N THR A 512 -3.34 -16.53 2.43
CA THR A 512 -4.33 -15.59 3.00
C THR A 512 -5.74 -15.82 2.50
N ARG A 513 -5.89 -16.35 1.28
CA ARG A 513 -7.19 -16.59 0.63
C ARG A 513 -7.57 -18.07 0.59
N GLN A 514 -6.64 -18.95 0.99
CA GLN A 514 -6.65 -20.38 0.68
C GLN A 514 -6.99 -20.60 -0.81
N LEU A 515 -6.29 -19.92 -1.71
CA LEU A 515 -6.62 -19.88 -3.14
C LEU A 515 -5.49 -20.48 -3.98
N ILE A 516 -5.79 -21.50 -4.77
CA ILE A 516 -4.94 -21.92 -5.89
C ILE A 516 -5.30 -21.10 -7.11
N ASN A 517 -4.32 -20.47 -7.76
CA ASN A 517 -4.52 -19.79 -9.04
C ASN A 517 -3.66 -20.45 -10.12
N LEU A 518 -4.32 -21.05 -11.11
CA LEU A 518 -3.70 -21.63 -12.30
C LEU A 518 -3.68 -20.59 -13.42
N THR A 519 -2.52 -20.37 -14.05
CA THR A 519 -2.47 -19.48 -15.22
C THR A 519 -3.00 -20.20 -16.47
N LYS A 520 -3.77 -19.49 -17.30
CA LYS A 520 -4.40 -20.03 -18.52
C LYS A 520 -3.48 -20.80 -19.48
N ARG A 521 -2.18 -20.46 -19.54
CA ARG A 521 -1.28 -20.99 -20.59
C ARG A 521 -0.26 -22.00 -20.10
N ASN A 522 0.18 -21.86 -18.85
CA ASN A 522 1.32 -22.61 -18.32
C ASN A 522 1.03 -23.26 -16.97
N GLY A 523 -0.12 -22.97 -16.32
CA GLY A 523 -0.46 -23.54 -15.01
C GLY A 523 -0.94 -24.98 -15.06
N ASP A 524 -1.29 -25.43 -16.25
CA ASP A 524 -1.66 -26.79 -16.58
C ASP A 524 -0.54 -27.78 -16.16
N GLY A 525 -0.88 -28.72 -15.27
CA GLY A 525 0.06 -29.70 -14.69
C GLY A 525 0.66 -29.31 -13.33
N SER A 526 0.37 -28.11 -12.80
CA SER A 526 0.94 -27.66 -11.50
C SER A 526 0.03 -27.92 -10.30
N VAL A 527 -1.08 -28.68 -10.46
CA VAL A 527 -2.13 -28.83 -9.43
C VAL A 527 -1.60 -29.48 -8.16
N ALA A 528 -0.84 -30.58 -8.27
CA ALA A 528 -0.30 -31.28 -7.11
C ALA A 528 0.68 -30.39 -6.32
N HIS A 529 1.52 -29.60 -7.00
CA HIS A 529 2.45 -28.66 -6.38
C HIS A 529 1.71 -27.61 -5.53
N GLU A 530 0.71 -26.93 -6.11
CA GLU A 530 -0.04 -25.90 -5.38
C GLU A 530 -0.94 -26.49 -4.29
N TRP A 531 -1.47 -27.70 -4.48
CA TRP A 531 -2.22 -28.40 -3.44
C TRP A 531 -1.32 -28.82 -2.28
N GLY A 532 -0.05 -29.18 -2.55
CA GLY A 532 0.95 -29.42 -1.52
C GLY A 532 1.15 -28.21 -0.60
N HIS A 533 1.25 -27.01 -1.18
CA HIS A 533 1.30 -25.76 -0.40
C HIS A 533 0.04 -25.54 0.46
N PHE A 534 -1.14 -25.83 -0.10
CA PHE A 534 -2.39 -25.80 0.67
C PHE A 534 -2.38 -26.82 1.82
N PHE A 535 -1.94 -28.04 1.57
CA PHE A 535 -1.93 -29.10 2.56
C PHE A 535 -1.04 -28.77 3.76
N ASP A 536 0.16 -28.23 3.55
CA ASP A 536 1.00 -27.76 4.66
C ASP A 536 0.33 -26.64 5.45
N HIS A 537 -0.29 -25.68 4.76
CA HIS A 537 -1.05 -24.60 5.41
C HIS A 537 -2.24 -25.14 6.22
N TYR A 538 -2.95 -26.16 5.69
CA TYR A 538 -4.05 -26.83 6.37
C TYR A 538 -3.59 -27.54 7.65
N LEU A 539 -2.43 -28.20 7.62
CA LEU A 539 -1.83 -28.82 8.80
C LEU A 539 -1.52 -27.78 9.89
N ASN A 540 -1.18 -26.54 9.50
CA ASN A 540 -1.00 -25.41 10.42
C ASN A 540 -2.33 -24.82 10.95
N GLY A 541 -3.47 -25.46 10.70
CA GLY A 541 -4.77 -24.92 11.07
C GLY A 541 -5.17 -23.68 10.25
N LEU A 542 -4.54 -23.48 9.08
CA LEU A 542 -4.72 -22.29 8.23
C LEU A 542 -4.30 -20.97 8.91
N GLU A 543 -3.46 -21.05 9.95
CA GLU A 543 -2.86 -19.89 10.59
C GLU A 543 -1.82 -19.23 9.66
N LEU A 544 -1.93 -17.91 9.50
CA LEU A 544 -0.96 -17.08 8.76
C LEU A 544 0.30 -16.75 9.58
N SER A 545 0.36 -17.18 10.85
CA SER A 545 1.47 -16.87 11.75
C SER A 545 2.73 -17.65 11.39
N THR A 546 3.90 -17.02 11.57
CA THR A 546 5.24 -17.52 11.19
C THR A 546 5.74 -18.63 12.12
N LYS A 547 4.93 -19.66 12.37
CA LYS A 547 5.48 -20.95 12.80
C LYS A 547 6.19 -21.55 11.57
N PRO A 548 7.38 -22.16 11.71
CA PRO A 548 7.98 -22.89 10.59
C PRO A 548 6.95 -23.89 10.04
N LEU A 549 7.02 -24.18 8.73
CA LEU A 549 6.10 -25.09 8.00
C LEU A 549 5.65 -26.22 8.92
N ARG A 550 4.35 -26.41 9.08
CA ARG A 550 3.85 -27.32 10.12
C ARG A 550 4.33 -28.74 9.85
N SER A 551 4.41 -29.14 8.58
CA SER A 551 5.05 -30.39 8.17
C SER A 551 6.50 -30.49 8.62
N GLU A 552 7.30 -29.41 8.54
CA GLU A 552 8.67 -29.35 9.04
C GLU A 552 8.74 -29.46 10.56
N SER A 553 7.83 -28.82 11.29
CA SER A 553 7.75 -28.98 12.74
C SER A 553 7.46 -30.43 13.13
N TYR A 554 6.46 -31.06 12.51
CA TYR A 554 6.15 -32.48 12.75
C TYR A 554 7.33 -33.38 12.39
N LEU A 555 7.95 -33.11 11.25
CA LEU A 555 9.17 -33.77 10.78
C LEU A 555 10.29 -33.73 11.83
N ASN A 556 10.59 -32.54 12.36
CA ASN A 556 11.66 -32.36 13.34
C ASN A 556 11.35 -33.14 14.61
N THR A 557 10.12 -33.05 15.13
CA THR A 557 9.74 -33.75 16.35
C THR A 557 9.71 -35.28 16.16
N ILE A 558 9.29 -35.78 14.98
CA ILE A 558 9.37 -37.21 14.63
C ILE A 558 10.84 -37.66 14.59
N ILE A 559 11.73 -36.88 13.96
CA ILE A 559 13.17 -37.20 13.89
C ILE A 559 13.79 -37.25 15.28
N GLU A 560 13.46 -36.30 16.16
CA GLU A 560 13.93 -36.26 17.54
C GLU A 560 13.46 -37.51 18.31
N SER A 561 12.21 -37.94 18.09
CA SER A 561 11.65 -39.14 18.74
C SER A 561 12.36 -40.45 18.36
N LEU A 562 13.10 -40.48 17.24
CA LEU A 562 13.87 -41.66 16.81
C LEU A 562 15.12 -41.87 17.68
N GLY A 563 15.62 -40.82 18.36
CA GLY A 563 16.78 -40.90 19.25
C GLY A 563 17.99 -41.59 18.60
N TYR A 564 18.57 -42.57 19.29
CA TYR A 564 19.73 -43.34 18.81
C TYR A 564 19.47 -44.13 17.52
N LYS A 565 18.20 -44.40 17.18
CA LYS A 565 17.81 -45.14 15.97
C LYS A 565 18.02 -44.32 14.71
N LYS A 566 18.22 -42.99 14.83
CA LYS A 566 18.54 -42.08 13.71
C LYS A 566 19.76 -42.55 12.90
N LYS A 567 20.73 -43.23 13.53
CA LYS A 567 21.94 -43.75 12.88
C LYS A 567 21.66 -44.74 11.74
N TYR A 568 20.54 -45.49 11.83
CA TYR A 568 20.15 -46.47 10.82
C TYR A 568 19.55 -45.85 9.56
N PHE A 569 19.29 -44.53 9.55
CA PHE A 569 18.76 -43.81 8.40
C PHE A 569 19.80 -42.88 7.72
N ILE A 570 21.00 -42.77 8.29
CA ILE A 570 22.07 -41.86 7.85
C ILE A 570 23.35 -42.62 7.46
N GLY A 571 23.49 -43.88 7.89
CA GLY A 571 24.64 -44.73 7.56
C GLY A 571 24.39 -45.61 6.33
N GLY A 572 25.37 -45.67 5.41
CA GLY A 572 25.27 -46.41 4.14
C GLY A 572 25.22 -47.94 4.23
N ASN A 573 25.39 -48.54 5.41
CA ASN A 573 25.53 -50.00 5.58
C ASN A 573 24.37 -50.65 6.33
N SER A 574 23.20 -50.01 6.43
CA SER A 574 22.08 -50.55 7.20
C SER A 574 20.74 -50.11 6.61
N SER A 575 20.34 -50.71 5.49
CA SER A 575 18.96 -50.53 4.99
C SER A 575 18.02 -51.37 5.86
N PRO A 576 17.16 -50.77 6.71
CA PRO A 576 16.22 -51.53 7.51
C PRO A 576 15.13 -52.18 6.64
N THR A 577 14.52 -53.27 7.13
CA THR A 577 13.36 -53.89 6.47
C THR A 577 12.13 -52.96 6.55
N LYS A 578 11.26 -53.00 5.53
CA LYS A 578 10.03 -52.17 5.43
C LYS A 578 9.14 -52.27 6.66
N ASP A 579 9.02 -53.45 7.26
CA ASP A 579 8.13 -53.68 8.41
C ASP A 579 8.69 -53.11 9.71
N TRP A 580 9.97 -53.34 9.99
CA TRP A 580 10.66 -52.71 11.13
C TRP A 580 10.65 -51.18 11.01
N PHE A 581 10.83 -50.70 9.78
CA PHE A 581 10.80 -49.30 9.45
C PHE A 581 9.42 -48.67 9.69
N LYS A 582 8.37 -49.29 9.16
CA LYS A 582 6.97 -48.88 9.38
C LYS A 582 6.61 -48.89 10.86
N ASP A 583 7.04 -49.91 11.60
CA ASP A 583 6.72 -50.07 13.02
C ASP A 583 7.36 -48.97 13.90
N ILE A 584 8.63 -48.64 13.64
CA ILE A 584 9.32 -47.56 14.36
C ILE A 584 8.70 -46.20 14.06
N LEU A 585 8.40 -45.89 12.80
CA LEU A 585 7.80 -44.61 12.45
C LEU A 585 6.37 -44.49 12.95
N LYS A 586 5.57 -45.55 12.85
CA LYS A 586 4.24 -45.60 13.43
C LYS A 586 4.30 -45.34 14.94
N THR A 587 5.25 -45.96 15.63
CA THR A 587 5.49 -45.74 17.07
C THR A 587 5.92 -44.29 17.37
N SER A 588 6.83 -43.73 16.59
CA SER A 588 7.32 -42.35 16.73
C SER A 588 6.22 -41.31 16.48
N ILE A 589 5.41 -41.50 15.44
CA ILE A 589 4.29 -40.62 15.09
C ILE A 589 3.22 -40.64 16.17
N ASN A 590 2.84 -41.84 16.64
CA ASN A 590 1.87 -41.99 17.71
C ASN A 590 2.29 -41.31 19.02
N LYS A 591 3.59 -41.15 19.27
CA LYS A 591 4.13 -40.44 20.45
C LYS A 591 4.11 -38.92 20.32
N VAL A 592 4.32 -38.42 19.11
CA VAL A 592 4.57 -36.99 18.84
C VAL A 592 3.29 -36.23 18.54
N VAL A 593 2.28 -36.90 17.96
CA VAL A 593 1.00 -36.25 17.63
C VAL A 593 -0.19 -37.12 18.08
N PRO A 594 -0.61 -37.03 19.36
CA PRO A 594 -1.70 -37.86 19.90
C PRO A 594 -3.06 -37.60 19.23
N THR A 595 -3.33 -36.35 18.84
CA THR A 595 -4.57 -35.91 18.18
C THR A 595 -4.77 -36.46 16.76
N PHE A 596 -3.76 -37.13 16.19
CA PHE A 596 -3.87 -37.80 14.89
C PHE A 596 -4.55 -39.17 14.98
N GLN A 597 -4.77 -39.72 16.18
CA GLN A 597 -5.46 -41.00 16.36
C GLN A 597 -6.91 -41.03 15.85
N GLU A 598 -7.59 -39.88 15.76
CA GLU A 598 -9.02 -39.80 15.42
C GLU A 598 -9.31 -39.65 13.91
N ARG A 599 -8.31 -39.36 13.06
CA ARG A 599 -8.50 -39.20 11.60
C ARG A 599 -7.61 -40.20 10.84
N GLN A 600 -8.24 -41.23 10.27
CA GLN A 600 -7.70 -42.53 9.84
C GLN A 600 -6.42 -42.58 8.95
N SER A 601 -5.90 -43.80 8.81
CA SER A 601 -4.51 -44.27 8.60
C SER A 601 -3.73 -43.86 7.34
N VAL A 602 -4.32 -43.07 6.46
CA VAL A 602 -3.82 -42.94 5.09
C VAL A 602 -3.02 -41.66 4.91
N VAL A 603 -3.54 -40.54 5.42
CA VAL A 603 -2.80 -39.29 5.60
C VAL A 603 -1.48 -39.55 6.34
N HIS A 604 -1.54 -40.43 7.35
CA HIS A 604 -0.38 -40.91 8.11
C HIS A 604 0.69 -41.56 7.24
N THR A 605 0.28 -42.47 6.36
CA THR A 605 1.19 -43.23 5.50
C THR A 605 1.79 -42.33 4.42
N SER A 606 0.99 -41.42 3.85
CA SER A 606 1.43 -40.44 2.86
C SER A 606 2.42 -39.43 3.45
N ILE A 607 2.16 -38.93 4.67
CA ILE A 607 3.12 -38.09 5.40
C ILE A 607 4.39 -38.88 5.69
N VAL A 608 4.31 -40.12 6.21
CA VAL A 608 5.49 -40.98 6.45
C VAL A 608 6.35 -41.17 5.20
N SER A 609 5.72 -41.47 4.06
CA SER A 609 6.42 -41.63 2.78
C SER A 609 7.05 -40.33 2.29
N LEU A 610 6.39 -39.19 2.50
CA LEU A 610 6.94 -37.88 2.20
C LEU A 610 8.16 -37.55 3.08
N ILE A 611 8.08 -37.83 4.39
CA ILE A 611 9.17 -37.64 5.37
C ILE A 611 10.40 -38.47 4.98
N LEU A 612 10.14 -39.73 4.64
CA LEU A 612 11.11 -40.70 4.12
C LEU A 612 11.91 -40.14 2.93
N MET A 613 11.18 -39.60 1.96
CA MET A 613 11.74 -39.05 0.74
C MET A 613 12.48 -37.73 0.98
N LEU A 614 11.89 -36.81 1.75
CA LEU A 614 12.42 -35.47 2.02
C LEU A 614 13.68 -35.44 2.88
N ARG A 615 13.73 -36.24 3.95
CA ARG A 615 14.79 -36.14 4.98
C ARG A 615 15.82 -37.26 4.91
N PHE A 616 15.41 -38.45 4.48
CA PHE A 616 16.29 -39.62 4.47
C PHE A 616 16.68 -40.05 3.05
N GLY A 617 16.00 -39.57 2.01
CA GLY A 617 16.28 -39.97 0.64
C GLY A 617 16.00 -41.45 0.43
N TYR A 618 14.84 -41.92 0.91
CA TYR A 618 14.32 -43.27 0.64
C TYR A 618 12.89 -43.17 0.12
N TYR A 619 12.50 -44.10 -0.75
CA TYR A 619 11.10 -44.29 -1.15
C TYR A 619 10.67 -45.74 -0.86
N ALA A 620 9.38 -45.93 -0.65
CA ALA A 620 8.80 -47.25 -0.43
C ALA A 620 8.39 -47.82 -1.79
N LEU A 621 9.09 -48.87 -2.24
CA LEU A 621 8.77 -49.61 -3.46
C LEU A 621 8.48 -51.06 -3.08
N ASP A 622 7.26 -51.52 -3.37
CA ASP A 622 6.80 -52.85 -2.98
C ASP A 622 7.20 -53.16 -1.53
N ASP A 623 7.95 -54.23 -1.28
CA ASP A 623 8.34 -54.72 0.06
C ASP A 623 9.66 -54.16 0.61
N LYS A 624 10.26 -53.17 -0.06
CA LYS A 624 11.58 -52.63 0.31
C LYS A 624 11.57 -51.11 0.45
N ALA A 625 12.37 -50.61 1.39
CA ALA A 625 12.76 -49.20 1.44
C ALA A 625 14.01 -49.04 0.57
N VAL A 626 13.89 -48.38 -0.57
CA VAL A 626 14.99 -48.20 -1.53
C VAL A 626 15.59 -46.82 -1.32
N SER A 627 16.91 -46.77 -1.19
CA SER A 627 17.63 -45.50 -1.04
C SER A 627 17.82 -44.85 -2.41
N TYR A 628 17.73 -43.52 -2.46
CA TYR A 628 18.20 -42.73 -3.61
C TYR A 628 19.73 -42.82 -3.81
N ASN A 629 20.45 -43.44 -2.86
CA ASN A 629 21.92 -43.51 -2.84
C ASN A 629 22.54 -44.48 -3.88
N ASP A 630 21.76 -45.31 -4.58
CA ASP A 630 22.29 -46.32 -5.53
C ASP A 630 22.58 -45.75 -6.94
N PHE A 631 22.25 -44.48 -7.21
CA PHE A 631 22.68 -43.79 -8.44
C PHE A 631 23.92 -42.94 -8.16
N ASP A 632 25.04 -43.39 -8.73
CA ASP A 632 26.41 -42.90 -8.64
C ASP A 632 26.54 -41.37 -8.88
N GLU A 633 27.27 -40.63 -8.02
CA GLU A 633 27.67 -39.25 -8.34
C GLU A 633 28.81 -38.70 -7.44
N THR A 634 30.02 -38.68 -8.00
CA THR A 634 31.31 -38.30 -7.39
C THR A 634 31.48 -36.81 -7.00
N LYS A 635 30.43 -35.98 -7.10
CA LYS A 635 30.51 -34.50 -6.91
C LYS A 635 29.65 -33.94 -5.77
N LYS A 636 29.00 -34.79 -4.99
CA LYS A 636 28.12 -34.39 -3.88
C LYS A 636 28.91 -34.08 -2.60
N ARG A 637 28.64 -32.92 -1.98
CA ARG A 637 29.19 -32.61 -0.63
C ARG A 637 28.57 -33.53 0.41
N ARG A 638 29.36 -33.97 1.39
CA ARG A 638 28.95 -34.94 2.43
C ARG A 638 27.75 -34.48 3.29
N THR A 639 27.45 -33.18 3.28
CA THR A 639 26.34 -32.54 4.02
C THR A 639 25.05 -32.37 3.21
N ASP A 640 25.06 -32.63 1.90
CA ASP A 640 23.92 -32.40 1.02
C ASP A 640 23.05 -33.69 0.93
N SER A 641 21.72 -33.57 0.85
CA SER A 641 20.85 -34.69 0.43
C SER A 641 20.88 -34.85 -1.10
N TYR A 642 20.51 -36.01 -1.66
CA TYR A 642 20.46 -36.21 -3.12
C TYR A 642 19.42 -35.29 -3.78
N LEU A 643 18.26 -35.14 -3.16
CA LEU A 643 17.25 -34.15 -3.54
C LEU A 643 17.85 -32.73 -3.59
N TYR A 644 18.60 -32.33 -2.56
CA TYR A 644 19.25 -31.02 -2.50
C TYR A 644 20.37 -30.85 -3.55
N HIS A 645 21.12 -31.90 -3.84
CA HIS A 645 22.17 -31.93 -4.88
C HIS A 645 21.60 -31.69 -6.28
N TYR A 646 20.61 -32.48 -6.68
CA TYR A 646 19.95 -32.33 -8.00
C TYR A 646 19.13 -31.04 -8.10
N SER A 647 18.55 -30.57 -6.99
CA SER A 647 17.84 -29.28 -6.96
C SER A 647 18.77 -28.08 -7.19
N LYS A 648 19.97 -28.07 -6.57
CA LYS A 648 20.98 -27.01 -6.78
C LYS A 648 21.40 -26.84 -8.23
N LEU A 649 21.41 -27.92 -9.01
CA LEU A 649 21.74 -27.89 -10.43
C LEU A 649 20.68 -27.14 -11.27
N GLN A 650 19.49 -26.88 -10.73
CA GLN A 650 18.36 -26.24 -11.42
C GLN A 650 18.08 -24.75 -11.03
N GLY A 651 18.85 -24.12 -10.13
CA GLY A 651 18.86 -22.64 -9.97
C GLY A 651 18.44 -22.07 -8.59
N ALA A 652 18.13 -20.77 -8.54
CA ALA A 652 18.02 -19.97 -7.29
C ALA A 652 16.77 -20.22 -6.41
N TYR A 653 15.80 -21.02 -6.89
CA TYR A 653 14.49 -21.26 -6.27
C TYR A 653 14.54 -22.14 -5.00
N TRP A 654 15.61 -22.93 -4.83
CA TRP A 654 15.75 -23.97 -3.80
C TRP A 654 16.25 -23.48 -2.44
N LYS A 655 15.93 -22.23 -2.08
CA LYS A 655 16.22 -21.63 -0.76
C LYS A 655 15.01 -21.62 0.17
N ASP A 656 13.81 -21.81 -0.38
CA ASP A 656 12.55 -21.79 0.37
C ASP A 656 12.12 -23.22 0.72
N ILE A 657 11.99 -23.50 2.02
CA ILE A 657 11.63 -24.82 2.54
C ILE A 657 10.19 -25.19 2.11
N ALA A 658 9.31 -24.19 1.92
CA ALA A 658 7.92 -24.41 1.52
C ALA A 658 7.87 -24.98 0.10
N GLU A 659 8.67 -24.41 -0.78
CA GLU A 659 8.77 -24.84 -2.18
C GLU A 659 9.42 -26.21 -2.32
N MET A 660 10.40 -26.53 -1.44
CA MET A 660 10.97 -27.87 -1.38
C MET A 660 9.95 -28.92 -0.96
N PHE A 661 9.09 -28.59 0.02
CA PHE A 661 8.00 -29.47 0.45
C PHE A 661 7.02 -29.72 -0.70
N ALA A 662 6.52 -28.66 -1.34
CA ALA A 662 5.54 -28.76 -2.43
C ALA A 662 6.04 -29.59 -3.62
N ARG A 663 7.31 -29.42 -4.03
CA ARG A 663 7.92 -30.24 -5.08
C ARG A 663 8.06 -31.70 -4.71
N SER A 664 8.42 -31.96 -3.47
CA SER A 664 8.55 -33.33 -3.00
C SER A 664 7.19 -34.00 -2.94
N PHE A 665 6.17 -33.27 -2.49
CA PHE A 665 4.79 -33.73 -2.54
C PHE A 665 4.33 -34.07 -3.96
N GLU A 666 4.62 -33.21 -4.94
CA GLU A 666 4.35 -33.47 -6.36
C GLU A 666 5.03 -34.77 -6.86
N CYS A 667 6.31 -34.99 -6.56
CA CYS A 667 7.02 -36.22 -6.92
C CYS A 667 6.38 -37.47 -6.30
N TYR A 668 5.98 -37.40 -5.03
CA TYR A 668 5.31 -38.51 -4.36
C TYR A 668 4.00 -38.90 -5.05
N VAL A 669 3.18 -37.90 -5.41
CA VAL A 669 1.93 -38.13 -6.13
C VAL A 669 2.20 -38.77 -7.49
N TYR A 670 3.22 -38.31 -8.21
CA TYR A 670 3.64 -38.87 -9.49
C TYR A 670 4.03 -40.36 -9.37
N ASP A 671 4.86 -40.70 -8.38
CA ASP A 671 5.28 -42.10 -8.15
C ASP A 671 4.09 -43.01 -7.82
N LYS A 672 3.15 -42.53 -6.99
CA LYS A 672 1.93 -43.28 -6.64
C LYS A 672 0.98 -43.48 -7.80
N LEU A 673 0.88 -42.51 -8.71
CA LEU A 673 0.12 -42.70 -9.94
C LEU A 673 0.77 -43.79 -10.81
N LYS A 674 2.09 -43.79 -10.92
CA LYS A 674 2.85 -44.79 -11.67
C LYS A 674 2.68 -46.21 -11.11
N GLU A 675 2.69 -46.37 -9.78
CA GLU A 675 2.40 -47.66 -9.12
C GLU A 675 1.04 -48.24 -9.53
N LYS A 676 0.06 -47.38 -9.82
CA LYS A 676 -1.28 -47.76 -10.30
C LYS A 676 -1.39 -47.86 -11.82
N ASN A 677 -0.26 -47.85 -12.55
CA ASN A 677 -0.19 -47.77 -14.02
C ASN A 677 -0.93 -46.55 -14.61
N ARG A 678 -0.89 -45.41 -13.91
CA ARG A 678 -1.48 -44.14 -14.35
C ARG A 678 -0.39 -43.14 -14.74
N VAL A 679 -0.73 -42.23 -15.64
CA VAL A 679 0.12 -41.10 -16.07
C VAL A 679 -0.73 -39.83 -15.99
N ASN A 680 -0.15 -38.73 -15.53
CA ASN A 680 -0.76 -37.40 -15.53
C ASN A 680 0.27 -36.35 -15.91
#